data_AF-A0A7C1YZX5-F1
#
_entry.id   AF-A0A7C1YZX5-F1
#
_cell.length_a   1.000
_cell.length_b   1.000
_cell.length_c   1.000
_cell.angle_alpha   90.00
_cell.angle_beta   90.00
_cell.angle_gamma   90.00
#
_symmetry.space_group_name_H-M   'P 1'
#
loop_
_entity.id
_entity.type
_entity.pdbx_description
1 polymer ?
#
loop_
_entity_poly.entity_id
_entity_poly.type
_entity_poly.pdbx_seq_one_letter_code
_entity_poly.pdbx_strand_id
1 'polypeptide(L)'
;MHMKRTKIVTAIALAIGISTLTGCGGGSDTTTPSASTTSLLGSAFKGPIDGATTQITDEAGNLIASGTSSLGKFELDDFTLPGDTTKAIFIETQGGSYTDEATSNTVNPSDKGLMTVFTVAELQTVIADRKTIALTPETTLMAKLVKNKITAGTPAAQAIAEAKATLQDQLIDGTNPAMGVSGDVLFMIGDLSAATPADQAEALARNRAISFSYEAESLNLTPSQVFELIDKRALDLEDGTLDGKDAGISISITDKDNNNRKLDEINQKDNYGLARARLLNNTLARFGSGNISDDERASLALLGFNTDYFDQLNQGNQDAANNTQAQLAATNLPSFNRLPVLSDEDGDPNNNAATYTLTATPNVDVTINVPGDSWTTPMLRYNGSQLPPVIKAKRGDSMTLNLINNLTDETTIHWHGFKIPADQDGGPDFPVAAGNSKTYSFNMVQPAAPLWFHPHPDMKTGEQVYNGLAGVYLLEDAISQQLVAENKLPSGDYDIPVLIQDRRFKDEVNGVRELAYKDREMDNDGMLGDKILVNGAELPKLEVGTRQYRFRLYNTSNARSYDFALSDGSSFKVVGTDGGLLPQPIDVDHIMLGAAERAEIVIDFAQYAVNDKVMLISKAFSGSPMMGMSGTNTGNGMGSGSGMGGGSNMSNGGGMNGTLVNGMRMDIMRFDITTQATDNVTLYSNLPSNADINTERLVASDATKTRNFVMTMAMGNGGGMGNGGGMGNGGGMGNGGGMGNGGGMGNGG
;
A
#
# COMPACT_ATOMS: atom_id res chain seq x y z
N MET A 1 -0.41 -64.99 26.80
CA MET A 1 -0.72 -65.36 28.20
C MET A 1 -1.60 -64.26 28.77
N HIS A 2 -2.86 -64.60 29.09
CA HIS A 2 -3.83 -63.88 29.94
C HIS A 2 -4.22 -62.43 29.56
N MET A 3 -5.43 -62.23 28.98
CA MET A 3 -6.75 -62.03 29.67
C MET A 3 -6.88 -60.60 30.22
N LYS A 4 -7.96 -59.81 30.08
CA LYS A 4 -9.42 -60.03 29.86
C LYS A 4 -10.04 -58.61 29.63
N ARG A 5 -10.93 -58.39 28.63
CA ARG A 5 -12.42 -58.48 28.68
C ARG A 5 -13.11 -57.40 29.56
N THR A 6 -14.27 -56.78 29.29
CA THR A 6 -15.33 -56.76 28.23
C THR A 6 -16.43 -55.80 28.75
N LYS A 7 -17.17 -55.05 27.90
CA LYS A 7 -18.62 -55.18 27.52
C LYS A 7 -18.96 -53.91 26.70
N ILE A 8 -19.50 -53.85 25.47
CA ILE A 8 -20.54 -54.56 24.69
C ILE A 8 -21.93 -54.54 25.33
N VAL A 9 -22.89 -53.82 24.70
CA VAL A 9 -24.18 -54.28 24.07
C VAL A 9 -24.67 -53.14 23.11
N THR A 10 -24.67 -53.24 21.76
CA THR A 10 -25.64 -53.83 20.76
C THR A 10 -26.92 -52.97 20.57
N ALA A 11 -27.30 -52.48 19.37
CA ALA A 11 -27.93 -53.18 18.23
C ALA A 11 -27.99 -52.25 16.95
N ILE A 12 -27.60 -52.66 15.71
CA ILE A 12 -28.34 -53.39 14.61
C ILE A 12 -29.50 -52.55 14.03
N ALA A 13 -29.75 -52.29 12.71
CA ALA A 13 -29.34 -52.74 11.35
C ALA A 13 -29.67 -51.60 10.33
N LEU A 14 -28.93 -51.38 9.22
CA LEU A 14 -29.07 -51.90 7.83
C LEU A 14 -30.54 -51.81 7.26
N ALA A 15 -30.87 -51.33 6.05
CA ALA A 15 -30.17 -51.33 4.76
C ALA A 15 -30.80 -50.40 3.68
N ILE A 16 -29.95 -49.94 2.75
CA ILE A 16 -30.01 -49.86 1.26
C ILE A 16 -31.39 -49.87 0.54
N GLY A 17 -31.58 -48.95 -0.43
CA GLY A 17 -32.49 -49.14 -1.57
C GLY A 17 -32.68 -47.94 -2.51
N ILE A 18 -32.27 -48.08 -3.77
CA ILE A 18 -32.24 -47.09 -4.87
C ILE A 18 -33.55 -47.13 -5.70
N SER A 19 -33.82 -46.02 -6.43
CA SER A 19 -34.49 -45.88 -7.75
C SER A 19 -36.02 -45.73 -7.93
N THR A 20 -36.35 -44.60 -8.59
CA THR A 20 -37.17 -44.39 -9.83
C THR A 20 -38.69 -44.14 -9.82
N LEU A 21 -39.01 -42.98 -10.41
CA LEU A 21 -40.03 -42.63 -11.43
C LEU A 21 -41.56 -42.63 -11.16
N THR A 22 -42.12 -41.43 -11.38
CA THR A 22 -43.38 -41.04 -12.07
C THR A 22 -44.74 -41.54 -11.59
N GLY A 23 -45.65 -40.58 -11.36
CA GLY A 23 -47.09 -40.81 -11.35
C GLY A 23 -47.91 -39.54 -11.09
N CYS A 24 -48.56 -39.02 -12.14
CA CYS A 24 -49.53 -37.93 -12.13
C CYS A 24 -50.84 -38.34 -11.42
N GLY A 25 -51.53 -37.40 -10.77
CA GLY A 25 -52.91 -37.62 -10.31
C GLY A 25 -53.42 -36.56 -9.34
N GLY A 26 -54.26 -35.64 -9.82
CA GLY A 26 -54.93 -34.63 -9.00
C GLY A 26 -56.06 -35.20 -8.13
N GLY A 27 -56.30 -34.53 -7.01
CA GLY A 27 -57.42 -34.77 -6.11
C GLY A 27 -57.49 -33.64 -5.10
N SER A 28 -58.49 -32.78 -5.26
CA SER A 28 -58.86 -31.68 -4.37
C SER A 28 -59.28 -32.21 -3.01
N ASP A 29 -58.67 -31.73 -1.93
CA ASP A 29 -59.38 -31.63 -0.65
C ASP A 29 -58.87 -30.46 0.18
N THR A 30 -59.82 -29.69 0.68
CA THR A 30 -59.65 -28.47 1.46
C THR A 30 -59.39 -28.84 2.92
N THR A 31 -58.15 -28.69 3.39
CA THR A 31 -57.83 -28.62 4.81
C THR A 31 -56.84 -27.49 5.05
N THR A 32 -57.29 -26.49 5.81
CA THR A 32 -56.55 -25.50 6.60
C THR A 32 -55.06 -25.33 6.27
N PRO A 33 -54.58 -24.14 5.83
CA PRO A 33 -53.15 -23.91 5.75
C PRO A 33 -52.58 -24.03 7.17
N SER A 34 -51.71 -25.01 7.35
CA SER A 34 -50.73 -25.03 8.43
C SER A 34 -50.08 -23.65 8.50
N ALA A 35 -50.08 -23.04 9.68
CA ALA A 35 -49.39 -21.78 9.91
C ALA A 35 -47.97 -21.88 9.34
N SER A 36 -47.64 -20.95 8.45
CA SER A 36 -46.29 -20.74 7.94
C SER A 36 -45.44 -20.24 9.11
N THR A 37 -44.64 -21.12 9.69
CA THR A 37 -43.66 -20.80 10.74
C THR A 37 -42.68 -19.77 10.22
N THR A 38 -42.50 -18.68 10.96
CA THR A 38 -41.72 -17.50 10.55
C THR A 38 -40.55 -17.35 11.52
N SER A 39 -39.41 -17.97 11.22
CA SER A 39 -38.18 -17.87 12.02
C SER A 39 -37.30 -16.74 11.49
N LEU A 40 -36.80 -15.87 12.37
CA LEU A 40 -35.83 -14.83 12.01
C LEU A 40 -34.44 -15.18 12.55
N LEU A 41 -33.46 -15.25 11.66
CA LEU A 41 -32.05 -15.39 12.00
C LEU A 41 -31.37 -14.03 11.90
N GLY A 42 -30.63 -13.66 12.94
CA GLY A 42 -29.87 -12.41 12.95
C GLY A 42 -28.59 -12.53 13.75
N SER A 43 -27.76 -11.51 13.65
CA SER A 43 -26.51 -11.40 14.37
C SER A 43 -26.33 -9.99 14.93
N ALA A 44 -25.92 -9.93 16.19
CA ALA A 44 -25.59 -8.69 16.89
C ALA A 44 -24.07 -8.50 16.81
N PHE A 45 -23.60 -7.55 16.00
CA PHE A 45 -22.16 -7.39 15.77
C PHE A 45 -21.59 -6.26 16.62
N LYS A 46 -21.05 -6.67 17.78
CA LYS A 46 -19.85 -6.12 18.41
C LYS A 46 -19.24 -7.27 19.23
N GLY A 47 -18.44 -8.10 18.58
CA GLY A 47 -18.15 -9.46 19.08
C GLY A 47 -19.44 -10.28 19.22
N PRO A 48 -19.35 -11.59 19.46
CA PRO A 48 -20.51 -12.31 19.91
C PRO A 48 -20.96 -11.73 21.26
N ILE A 49 -22.01 -10.88 21.27
CA ILE A 49 -22.64 -10.49 22.53
C ILE A 49 -23.38 -11.74 23.01
N ASP A 50 -22.76 -12.48 23.91
CA ASP A 50 -23.33 -13.72 24.43
C ASP A 50 -24.23 -13.42 25.61
N GLY A 51 -25.41 -14.06 25.61
CA GLY A 51 -26.40 -13.88 26.67
C GLY A 51 -27.13 -12.53 26.61
N ALA A 52 -27.11 -11.82 25.48
CA ALA A 52 -27.99 -10.67 25.29
C ALA A 52 -29.43 -11.11 25.04
N THR A 53 -30.37 -10.28 25.47
CA THR A 53 -31.79 -10.44 25.13
C THR A 53 -32.06 -9.67 23.84
N THR A 54 -32.57 -10.35 22.82
CA THR A 54 -33.02 -9.73 21.56
C THR A 54 -34.53 -9.55 21.59
N GLN A 55 -35.03 -8.38 21.22
CA GLN A 55 -36.46 -8.06 21.20
C GLN A 55 -36.84 -7.43 19.86
N ILE A 56 -38.05 -7.75 19.39
CA ILE A 56 -38.72 -7.05 18.30
C ILE A 56 -39.85 -6.22 18.89
N THR A 57 -39.90 -4.94 18.58
CA THR A 57 -40.99 -4.04 19.01
C THR A 57 -41.61 -3.29 17.83
N ASP A 58 -42.88 -2.96 17.94
CA ASP A 58 -43.53 -2.01 17.02
C ASP A 58 -43.10 -0.55 17.30
N GLU A 59 -43.59 0.39 16.49
CA GLU A 59 -43.33 1.82 16.65
C GLU A 59 -43.84 2.42 17.97
N ALA A 60 -44.81 1.77 18.63
CA ALA A 60 -45.33 2.16 19.95
C ALA A 60 -44.53 1.53 21.11
N GLY A 61 -43.55 0.67 20.81
CA GLY A 61 -42.73 -0.04 21.80
C GLY A 61 -43.39 -1.30 22.36
N ASN A 62 -44.48 -1.79 21.76
CA ASN A 62 -45.08 -3.06 22.18
C ASN A 62 -44.20 -4.23 21.71
N LEU A 63 -43.95 -5.17 22.61
CA LEU A 63 -43.17 -6.38 22.33
C LEU A 63 -43.93 -7.30 21.37
N ILE A 64 -43.26 -7.67 20.27
CA ILE A 64 -43.75 -8.63 19.27
C ILE A 64 -43.11 -10.00 19.49
N ALA A 65 -41.79 -10.03 19.69
CA ALA A 65 -41.02 -11.26 19.86
C ALA A 65 -39.80 -11.02 20.73
N SER A 66 -39.29 -12.06 21.38
CA SER A 66 -38.06 -12.00 22.15
C SER A 66 -37.30 -13.31 22.13
N GLY A 67 -35.98 -13.25 22.24
CA GLY A 67 -35.10 -14.40 22.34
C GLY A 67 -33.77 -14.03 22.96
N THR A 68 -32.81 -14.94 22.91
CA THR A 68 -31.47 -14.75 23.49
C THR A 68 -30.40 -15.02 22.45
N SER A 69 -29.31 -14.25 22.49
CA SER A 69 -28.16 -14.47 21.63
C SER A 69 -27.19 -15.52 22.21
N SER A 70 -26.60 -16.30 21.31
CA SER A 70 -25.50 -17.24 21.57
C SER A 70 -24.50 -17.17 20.43
N LEU A 71 -23.22 -17.03 20.76
CA LEU A 71 -22.14 -16.72 19.83
C LEU A 71 -22.47 -15.52 18.94
N GLY A 72 -23.11 -14.49 19.50
CA GLY A 72 -23.54 -13.27 18.77
C GLY A 72 -24.71 -13.45 17.82
N LYS A 73 -25.13 -14.69 17.57
CA LYS A 73 -26.26 -15.01 16.73
C LYS A 73 -27.50 -15.11 17.59
N PHE A 74 -28.63 -14.63 17.09
CA PHE A 74 -29.92 -14.82 17.72
C PHE A 74 -30.88 -15.47 16.72
N GLU A 75 -31.74 -16.31 17.26
CA GLU A 75 -32.87 -16.89 16.56
C GLU A 75 -34.13 -16.48 17.33
N LEU A 76 -35.13 -16.01 16.59
CA LEU A 76 -36.43 -15.67 17.13
C LEU A 76 -37.46 -16.63 16.54
N ASP A 77 -38.01 -17.47 17.41
CA ASP A 77 -39.01 -18.47 17.06
C ASP A 77 -40.39 -17.81 16.88
N ASP A 78 -41.04 -18.16 15.78
CA ASP A 78 -42.46 -17.95 15.45
C ASP A 78 -43.16 -16.71 16.07
N PHE A 79 -43.16 -15.61 15.31
CA PHE A 79 -43.91 -14.39 15.65
C PHE A 79 -44.77 -13.89 14.48
N THR A 80 -45.76 -13.04 14.79
CA THR A 80 -46.64 -12.42 13.79
C THR A 80 -46.34 -10.93 13.68
N LEU A 81 -46.00 -10.47 12.47
CA LEU A 81 -45.83 -9.05 12.20
C LEU A 81 -47.18 -8.30 12.13
N PRO A 82 -47.22 -6.99 12.45
CA PRO A 82 -48.42 -6.18 12.25
C PRO A 82 -48.93 -6.22 10.81
N GLY A 83 -50.25 -6.14 10.63
CA GLY A 83 -50.85 -6.21 9.29
C GLY A 83 -50.63 -4.95 8.43
N ASP A 84 -50.34 -3.80 9.05
CA ASP A 84 -49.99 -2.57 8.34
C ASP A 84 -48.51 -2.61 7.93
N THR A 85 -48.29 -2.84 6.63
CA THR A 85 -46.95 -3.02 6.05
C THR A 85 -46.10 -1.75 6.03
N THR A 86 -46.71 -0.59 6.32
CA THR A 86 -46.05 0.72 6.28
C THR A 86 -45.43 1.13 7.61
N LYS A 87 -45.68 0.37 8.68
CA LYS A 87 -45.22 0.66 10.04
C LYS A 87 -43.76 0.27 10.25
N ALA A 88 -43.10 0.96 11.19
CA ALA A 88 -41.74 0.62 11.60
C ALA A 88 -41.73 -0.55 12.59
N ILE A 89 -40.71 -1.39 12.47
CA ILE A 89 -40.35 -2.47 13.38
C ILE A 89 -38.91 -2.26 13.82
N PHE A 90 -38.70 -2.28 15.13
CA PHE A 90 -37.39 -2.15 15.74
C PHE A 90 -36.92 -3.51 16.24
N ILE A 91 -35.64 -3.79 16.05
CA ILE A 91 -34.98 -4.98 16.59
C ILE A 91 -33.83 -4.50 17.45
N GLU A 92 -33.83 -4.86 18.73
CA GLU A 92 -32.86 -4.41 19.71
C GLU A 92 -32.26 -5.59 20.46
N THR A 93 -30.99 -5.47 20.81
CA THR A 93 -30.26 -6.38 21.71
C THR A 93 -29.89 -5.61 22.97
N GLN A 94 -30.04 -6.22 24.14
CA GLN A 94 -29.69 -5.61 25.43
C GLN A 94 -28.99 -6.61 26.35
N GLY A 95 -28.01 -6.14 27.12
CA GLY A 95 -27.25 -6.97 28.06
C GLY A 95 -26.17 -7.83 27.40
N GLY A 96 -25.77 -8.89 28.10
CA GLY A 96 -24.74 -9.84 27.64
C GLY A 96 -23.31 -9.34 27.82
N SER A 97 -22.36 -10.01 27.16
CA SER A 97 -20.94 -9.67 27.22
C SER A 97 -20.26 -9.86 25.87
N TYR A 98 -19.29 -9.01 25.51
CA TYR A 98 -18.46 -9.17 24.32
C TYR A 98 -16.99 -8.84 24.59
N THR A 99 -16.10 -9.26 23.68
CA THR A 99 -14.68 -8.86 23.73
C THR A 99 -14.44 -7.68 22.80
N ASP A 100 -13.95 -6.57 23.35
CA ASP A 100 -13.60 -5.37 22.59
C ASP A 100 -12.27 -5.57 21.86
N GLU A 101 -12.25 -5.44 20.54
CA GLU A 101 -11.05 -5.76 19.76
C GLU A 101 -9.93 -4.72 19.88
N ALA A 102 -10.27 -3.45 20.15
CA ALA A 102 -9.26 -2.39 20.33
C ALA A 102 -8.47 -2.61 21.63
N THR A 103 -9.14 -3.05 22.69
CA THR A 103 -8.53 -3.18 24.03
C THR A 103 -8.34 -4.63 24.49
N SER A 104 -8.87 -5.61 23.75
CA SER A 104 -8.98 -7.03 24.14
C SER A 104 -9.71 -7.30 25.45
N ASN A 105 -10.42 -6.31 26.00
CA ASN A 105 -11.13 -6.42 27.27
C ASN A 105 -12.56 -6.94 27.07
N THR A 106 -13.05 -7.73 28.02
CA THR A 106 -14.47 -8.09 28.07
C THR A 106 -15.31 -6.92 28.56
N VAL A 107 -16.36 -6.58 27.82
CA VAL A 107 -17.30 -5.50 28.11
C VAL A 107 -18.67 -6.09 28.37
N ASN A 108 -19.33 -5.60 29.42
CA ASN A 108 -20.70 -5.97 29.79
C ASN A 108 -21.59 -4.74 29.66
N PRO A 109 -22.19 -4.48 28.48
CA PRO A 109 -23.15 -3.39 28.36
C PRO A 109 -24.38 -3.74 29.21
N SER A 110 -24.78 -2.83 30.10
CA SER A 110 -25.83 -3.07 31.10
C SER A 110 -27.22 -3.25 30.45
N ASP A 111 -27.92 -2.13 30.29
CA ASP A 111 -29.24 -1.92 29.71
C ASP A 111 -29.14 -1.29 28.31
N LYS A 112 -27.91 -1.08 27.84
CA LYS A 112 -27.59 -0.54 26.52
C LYS A 112 -27.35 -1.69 25.56
N GLY A 113 -27.67 -1.50 24.30
CA GLY A 113 -27.20 -2.39 23.26
C GLY A 113 -27.47 -1.86 21.87
N LEU A 114 -27.37 -2.75 20.89
CA LEU A 114 -27.45 -2.39 19.48
C LEU A 114 -28.88 -2.52 18.97
N MET A 115 -29.22 -1.70 17.98
CA MET A 115 -30.57 -1.65 17.41
C MET A 115 -30.50 -1.57 15.87
N THR A 116 -31.56 -2.01 15.20
CA THR A 116 -31.85 -1.67 13.80
C THR A 116 -33.36 -1.44 13.61
N VAL A 117 -33.75 -0.94 12.44
CA VAL A 117 -35.14 -0.62 12.09
C VAL A 117 -35.44 -1.00 10.64
N PHE A 118 -36.65 -1.52 10.42
CA PHE A 118 -37.22 -1.85 9.11
C PHE A 118 -38.66 -1.36 9.04
N THR A 119 -39.19 -1.17 7.84
CA THR A 119 -40.64 -1.27 7.64
C THR A 119 -41.08 -2.73 7.76
N VAL A 120 -42.35 -2.97 8.11
CA VAL A 120 -42.92 -4.32 8.12
C VAL A 120 -42.73 -5.02 6.75
N ALA A 121 -42.91 -4.30 5.63
CA ALA A 121 -42.70 -4.86 4.29
C ALA A 121 -41.24 -5.29 4.02
N GLU A 122 -40.26 -4.48 4.45
CA GLU A 122 -38.84 -4.81 4.32
C GLU A 122 -38.48 -6.03 5.16
N LEU A 123 -38.94 -6.09 6.42
CA LEU A 123 -38.67 -7.22 7.29
C LEU A 123 -39.29 -8.52 6.78
N GLN A 124 -40.50 -8.47 6.21
CA GLN A 124 -41.11 -9.62 5.54
C GLN A 124 -40.24 -10.14 4.39
N THR A 125 -39.63 -9.24 3.61
CA THR A 125 -38.73 -9.61 2.51
C THR A 125 -37.44 -10.24 3.04
N VAL A 126 -36.85 -9.66 4.08
CA VAL A 126 -35.66 -10.20 4.75
C VAL A 126 -35.90 -11.63 5.25
N ILE A 127 -37.06 -11.88 5.88
CA ILE A 127 -37.42 -13.21 6.36
C ILE A 127 -37.69 -14.19 5.21
N ALA A 128 -38.44 -13.77 4.18
CA ALA A 128 -38.76 -14.61 3.02
C ALA A 128 -37.51 -15.07 2.26
N ASP A 129 -36.53 -14.16 2.14
CA ASP A 129 -35.26 -14.43 1.47
C ASP A 129 -34.22 -15.14 2.38
N ARG A 130 -34.58 -15.44 3.64
CA ARG A 130 -33.69 -16.03 4.66
C ARG A 130 -32.39 -15.25 4.85
N LYS A 131 -32.50 -13.92 4.85
CA LYS A 131 -31.36 -13.01 5.01
C LYS A 131 -31.00 -12.85 6.48
N THR A 132 -29.70 -12.66 6.74
CA THR A 132 -29.19 -12.37 8.08
C THR A 132 -29.22 -10.87 8.33
N ILE A 133 -29.76 -10.46 9.48
CA ILE A 133 -29.77 -9.06 9.92
C ILE A 133 -28.52 -8.77 10.76
N ALA A 134 -27.89 -7.62 10.56
CA ALA A 134 -26.81 -7.13 11.41
C ALA A 134 -27.25 -5.92 12.24
N LEU A 135 -26.98 -5.97 13.55
CA LEU A 135 -27.09 -4.82 14.43
C LEU A 135 -25.68 -4.26 14.66
N THR A 136 -25.46 -3.00 14.32
CA THR A 136 -24.17 -2.27 14.43
C THR A 136 -24.37 -0.89 15.09
N PRO A 137 -23.29 -0.19 15.48
CA PRO A 137 -23.39 1.21 15.93
C PRO A 137 -24.15 2.13 14.96
N GLU A 138 -23.92 2.00 13.66
CA GLU A 138 -24.59 2.82 12.64
C GLU A 138 -26.06 2.47 12.46
N THR A 139 -26.43 1.18 12.49
CA THR A 139 -27.86 0.82 12.48
C THR A 139 -28.56 1.31 13.75
N THR A 140 -27.82 1.41 14.86
CA THR A 140 -28.32 1.96 16.13
C THR A 140 -28.56 3.46 16.04
N LEU A 141 -27.62 4.22 15.45
CA LEU A 141 -27.80 5.64 15.14
C LEU A 141 -29.04 5.85 14.25
N MET A 142 -29.14 5.07 13.17
CA MET A 142 -30.28 5.13 12.25
C MET A 142 -31.60 4.85 12.98
N ALA A 143 -31.68 3.77 13.76
CA ALA A 143 -32.89 3.42 14.48
C ALA A 143 -33.32 4.51 15.49
N LYS A 144 -32.36 5.15 16.18
CA LYS A 144 -32.64 6.29 17.07
C LYS A 144 -33.19 7.49 16.31
N LEU A 145 -32.56 7.89 15.21
CA LEU A 145 -33.03 8.99 14.36
C LEU A 145 -34.44 8.72 13.81
N VAL A 146 -34.70 7.50 13.34
CA VAL A 146 -36.02 7.08 12.84
C VAL A 146 -37.07 7.17 13.93
N LYS A 147 -36.77 6.68 15.14
CA LYS A 147 -37.69 6.72 16.28
C LYS A 147 -38.06 8.15 16.66
N ASN A 148 -37.09 9.07 16.65
CA ASN A 148 -37.33 10.49 16.92
C ASN A 148 -38.21 11.13 15.85
N LYS A 149 -37.93 10.86 14.56
CA LYS A 149 -38.74 11.35 13.43
C LYS A 149 -40.18 10.81 13.44
N ILE A 150 -40.37 9.53 13.76
CA ILE A 150 -41.71 8.94 13.92
C ILE A 150 -42.47 9.62 15.06
N THR A 151 -41.78 9.87 16.19
CA THR A 151 -42.36 10.59 17.33
C THR A 151 -42.77 12.02 16.96
N ALA A 152 -42.03 12.66 16.04
CA ALA A 152 -42.35 13.97 15.47
C ALA A 152 -43.45 13.94 14.39
N GLY A 153 -44.00 12.76 14.05
CA GLY A 153 -45.10 12.59 13.10
C GLY A 153 -44.69 12.23 11.67
N THR A 154 -43.41 11.96 11.41
CA THR A 154 -42.95 11.53 10.08
C THR A 154 -43.30 10.06 9.83
N PRO A 155 -43.89 9.70 8.67
CA PRO A 155 -44.15 8.30 8.32
C PRO A 155 -42.88 7.44 8.30
N ALA A 156 -42.97 6.17 8.71
CA ALA A 156 -41.80 5.30 8.90
C ALA A 156 -40.89 5.19 7.67
N ALA A 157 -41.44 4.96 6.48
CA ALA A 157 -40.63 4.86 5.25
C ALA A 157 -39.86 6.16 4.94
N GLN A 158 -40.50 7.32 5.18
CA GLN A 158 -39.86 8.62 5.01
C GLN A 158 -38.79 8.85 6.10
N ALA A 159 -39.10 8.52 7.35
CA ALA A 159 -38.16 8.65 8.46
C ALA A 159 -36.89 7.81 8.22
N ILE A 160 -37.04 6.58 7.74
CA ILE A 160 -35.92 5.69 7.37
C ILE A 160 -35.10 6.30 6.23
N ALA A 161 -35.76 6.81 5.17
CA ALA A 161 -35.07 7.41 4.03
C ALA A 161 -34.28 8.67 4.42
N GLU A 162 -34.85 9.54 5.25
CA GLU A 162 -34.19 10.76 5.73
C GLU A 162 -33.01 10.44 6.65
N ALA A 163 -33.20 9.58 7.66
CA ALA A 163 -32.13 9.20 8.58
C ALA A 163 -30.94 8.57 7.84
N LYS A 164 -31.23 7.73 6.84
CA LYS A 164 -30.24 7.16 5.93
C LYS A 164 -29.45 8.26 5.21
N ALA A 165 -30.12 9.24 4.60
CA ALA A 165 -29.45 10.31 3.86
C ALA A 165 -28.55 11.15 4.77
N THR A 166 -29.00 11.49 5.99
CA THR A 166 -28.22 12.21 6.99
C THR A 166 -26.94 11.45 7.37
N LEU A 167 -27.05 10.15 7.67
CA LEU A 167 -25.87 9.35 8.03
C LEU A 167 -24.87 9.24 6.89
N GLN A 168 -25.34 9.12 5.64
CA GLN A 168 -24.46 9.09 4.47
C GLN A 168 -23.67 10.38 4.32
N ASP A 169 -24.34 11.53 4.37
CA ASP A 169 -23.69 12.83 4.20
C ASP A 169 -22.67 13.15 5.32
N GLN A 170 -23.02 12.78 6.55
CA GLN A 170 -22.24 13.19 7.74
C GLN A 170 -21.13 12.19 8.11
N LEU A 171 -21.31 10.88 7.90
CA LEU A 171 -20.33 9.85 8.28
C LEU A 171 -19.57 9.21 7.12
N ILE A 172 -20.06 9.36 5.87
CA ILE A 172 -19.51 8.71 4.67
C ILE A 172 -19.13 9.80 3.64
N ASP A 173 -18.03 10.50 3.88
CA ASP A 173 -17.50 11.50 2.94
C ASP A 173 -16.39 10.94 2.07
N GLY A 174 -16.35 11.44 0.82
CA GLY A 174 -15.38 11.13 -0.22
C GLY A 174 -13.92 11.43 0.10
N THR A 175 -13.66 12.00 1.27
CA THR A 175 -12.34 12.31 1.81
C THR A 175 -11.68 11.15 2.53
N ASN A 176 -12.40 10.04 2.78
CA ASN A 176 -11.81 8.86 3.40
C ASN A 176 -10.86 8.14 2.42
N PRO A 177 -9.56 7.98 2.77
CA PRO A 177 -8.59 7.27 1.90
C PRO A 177 -8.93 5.79 1.67
N ALA A 178 -9.86 5.22 2.47
CA ALA A 178 -10.36 3.86 2.34
C ALA A 178 -11.68 3.73 1.55
N MET A 179 -12.15 4.79 0.88
CA MET A 179 -13.40 4.82 0.09
C MET A 179 -13.54 3.68 -0.94
N GLY A 180 -12.43 3.08 -1.39
CA GLY A 180 -12.42 1.94 -2.30
C GLY A 180 -12.39 0.56 -1.61
N VAL A 181 -12.25 0.50 -0.28
CA VAL A 181 -11.89 -0.71 0.46
C VAL A 181 -12.96 -1.13 1.48
N SER A 182 -13.84 -0.22 1.91
CA SER A 182 -14.79 -0.49 3.00
C SER A 182 -16.23 -0.76 2.56
N GLY A 183 -16.53 -0.97 1.27
CA GLY A 183 -17.91 -1.22 0.84
C GLY A 183 -18.87 -0.12 1.26
N ASP A 184 -18.41 1.13 1.33
CA ASP A 184 -19.19 2.27 1.80
C ASP A 184 -20.39 2.59 0.88
N VAL A 185 -20.32 2.13 -0.38
CA VAL A 185 -21.43 2.18 -1.35
C VAL A 185 -22.53 1.15 -1.04
N LEU A 186 -22.26 0.18 -0.15
CA LEU A 186 -23.07 -1.03 0.08
C LEU A 186 -23.94 -0.98 1.34
N PHE A 187 -24.11 0.18 1.98
CA PHE A 187 -25.10 0.30 3.05
C PHE A 187 -26.51 0.28 2.49
N MET A 188 -27.45 -0.30 3.26
CA MET A 188 -28.59 0.42 3.87
C MET A 188 -29.42 -0.53 4.78
N ILE A 189 -30.04 0.02 5.83
CA ILE A 189 -31.06 -0.59 6.73
C ILE A 189 -30.69 -1.82 7.60
N GLY A 190 -29.43 -2.27 7.60
CA GLY A 190 -29.09 -3.56 8.21
C GLY A 190 -29.61 -4.75 7.38
N ASP A 191 -30.18 -4.46 6.20
CA ASP A 191 -30.37 -5.43 5.13
C ASP A 191 -29.03 -5.62 4.44
N LEU A 192 -28.46 -6.77 4.69
CA LEU A 192 -27.20 -7.20 4.13
C LEU A 192 -27.37 -7.86 2.75
N SER A 193 -28.57 -7.81 2.16
CA SER A 193 -28.92 -8.49 0.91
C SER A 193 -28.07 -8.17 -0.29
N ALA A 194 -27.46 -6.99 -0.34
CA ALA A 194 -26.60 -6.57 -1.43
C ALA A 194 -25.17 -7.15 -1.32
N ALA A 195 -24.77 -7.60 -0.13
CA ALA A 195 -23.48 -8.25 0.11
C ALA A 195 -23.61 -9.74 -0.26
N THR A 196 -23.07 -10.09 -1.43
CA THR A 196 -23.03 -11.48 -1.90
C THR A 196 -21.56 -11.88 -2.07
N PRO A 197 -21.09 -12.93 -1.37
CA PRO A 197 -21.81 -13.86 -0.48
C PRO A 197 -22.23 -13.27 0.88
N ALA A 198 -23.20 -13.91 1.57
CA ALA A 198 -23.69 -13.50 2.88
C ALA A 198 -22.59 -13.36 3.96
N ASP A 199 -21.44 -14.02 3.78
CA ASP A 199 -20.29 -13.92 4.68
C ASP A 199 -19.59 -12.53 4.62
N GLN A 200 -19.72 -11.79 3.50
CA GLN A 200 -19.22 -10.41 3.38
C GLN A 200 -19.92 -9.44 4.32
N ALA A 201 -21.20 -9.68 4.54
CA ALA A 201 -22.07 -8.82 5.31
C ALA A 201 -21.68 -8.77 6.80
N GLU A 202 -21.38 -9.95 7.33
CA GLU A 202 -20.93 -10.16 8.70
C GLU A 202 -19.51 -9.57 8.91
N ALA A 203 -18.61 -9.73 7.93
CA ALA A 203 -17.30 -9.07 7.95
C ALA A 203 -17.41 -7.53 7.95
N LEU A 204 -18.32 -6.99 7.13
CA LEU A 204 -18.55 -5.55 7.03
C LEU A 204 -19.14 -4.96 8.32
N ALA A 205 -20.09 -5.67 8.95
CA ALA A 205 -20.66 -5.29 10.23
C ALA A 205 -19.61 -5.31 11.37
N ARG A 206 -18.72 -6.30 11.39
CA ARG A 206 -17.58 -6.34 12.33
C ARG A 206 -16.66 -5.14 12.19
N ASN A 207 -16.19 -4.83 10.97
CA ASN A 207 -15.29 -3.71 10.70
C ASN A 207 -15.84 -2.36 11.21
N ARG A 208 -17.15 -2.17 11.10
CA ARG A 208 -17.86 -0.99 11.60
C ARG A 208 -17.84 -0.89 13.13
N ALA A 209 -18.15 -1.99 13.81
CA ALA A 209 -18.09 -2.04 15.27
C ALA A 209 -16.67 -1.80 15.81
N ILE A 210 -15.63 -2.29 15.12
CA ILE A 210 -14.24 -2.07 15.49
C ILE A 210 -13.85 -0.59 15.29
N SER A 211 -14.31 0.04 14.21
CA SER A 211 -14.04 1.45 13.93
C SER A 211 -14.54 2.36 15.05
N PHE A 212 -15.75 2.13 15.57
CA PHE A 212 -16.26 2.85 16.74
C PHE A 212 -15.46 2.58 18.02
N SER A 213 -14.83 1.41 18.14
CA SER A 213 -13.99 1.06 19.30
C SER A 213 -12.65 1.82 19.25
N TYR A 214 -12.02 1.93 18.08
CA TYR A 214 -10.85 2.79 17.89
C TYR A 214 -11.17 4.28 18.05
N GLU A 215 -12.38 4.72 17.68
CA GLU A 215 -12.83 6.09 17.93
C GLU A 215 -13.02 6.35 19.43
N ALA A 216 -13.65 5.43 20.17
CA ALA A 216 -13.77 5.56 21.62
C ALA A 216 -12.39 5.62 22.29
N GLU A 217 -11.43 4.80 21.85
CA GLU A 217 -10.05 4.85 22.33
C GLU A 217 -9.38 6.21 22.03
N SER A 218 -9.53 6.75 20.81
CA SER A 218 -8.95 8.05 20.44
C SER A 218 -9.53 9.21 21.24
N LEU A 219 -10.79 9.09 21.64
CA LEU A 219 -11.50 10.02 22.51
C LEU A 219 -11.23 9.78 24.01
N ASN A 220 -10.33 8.85 24.35
CA ASN A 220 -9.99 8.49 25.73
C ASN A 220 -11.19 7.94 26.53
N LEU A 221 -12.13 7.29 25.86
CA LEU A 221 -13.29 6.65 26.47
C LEU A 221 -12.99 5.19 26.83
N THR A 222 -13.76 4.62 27.75
CA THR A 222 -13.77 3.17 27.99
C THR A 222 -14.56 2.44 26.89
N PRO A 223 -14.28 1.16 26.61
CA PRO A 223 -15.04 0.37 25.63
C PRO A 223 -16.56 0.34 25.86
N SER A 224 -17.02 0.38 27.12
CA SER A 224 -18.45 0.47 27.47
C SER A 224 -19.09 1.81 27.09
N GLN A 225 -18.31 2.89 27.01
CA GLN A 225 -18.79 4.22 26.65
C GLN A 225 -19.02 4.40 25.14
N VAL A 226 -18.76 3.38 24.31
CA VAL A 226 -19.19 3.38 22.90
C VAL A 226 -20.71 3.58 22.78
N PHE A 227 -21.50 3.00 23.68
CA PHE A 227 -22.96 3.20 23.67
C PHE A 227 -23.36 4.63 24.05
N GLU A 228 -22.62 5.25 24.96
CA GLU A 228 -22.81 6.67 25.30
C GLU A 228 -22.45 7.57 24.11
N LEU A 229 -21.35 7.28 23.42
CA LEU A 229 -20.96 8.00 22.20
C LEU A 229 -22.03 7.90 21.11
N ILE A 230 -22.60 6.70 20.89
CA ILE A 230 -23.72 6.50 19.96
C ILE A 230 -24.93 7.34 20.38
N ASP A 231 -25.28 7.35 21.67
CA ASP A 231 -26.40 8.16 22.19
C ASP A 231 -26.19 9.66 21.95
N LYS A 232 -24.97 10.17 22.23
CA LYS A 232 -24.63 11.58 22.02
C LYS A 232 -24.61 11.97 20.55
N ARG A 233 -24.11 11.09 19.68
CA ARG A 233 -24.07 11.33 18.22
C ARG A 233 -25.47 11.24 17.60
N ALA A 234 -26.34 10.37 18.09
CA ALA A 234 -27.74 10.35 17.65
C ALA A 234 -28.45 11.66 17.98
N LEU A 235 -28.16 12.25 19.15
CA LEU A 235 -28.69 13.55 19.56
C LEU A 235 -28.16 14.69 18.67
N ASP A 236 -26.85 14.71 18.41
CA ASP A 236 -26.19 15.67 17.50
C ASP A 236 -26.85 15.68 16.12
N LEU A 237 -27.07 14.49 15.56
CA LEU A 237 -27.64 14.31 14.22
C LEU A 237 -29.14 14.63 14.10
N GLU A 238 -29.84 15.00 15.18
CA GLU A 238 -31.28 15.31 15.12
C GLU A 238 -31.58 16.53 14.23
N ASP A 239 -30.67 17.51 14.20
CA ASP A 239 -30.77 18.68 13.32
C ASP A 239 -30.21 18.45 11.90
N GLY A 240 -29.69 17.24 11.65
CA GLY A 240 -29.12 16.82 10.38
C GLY A 240 -27.62 17.08 10.24
N THR A 241 -26.96 17.64 11.25
CA THR A 241 -25.52 17.93 11.22
C THR A 241 -24.75 17.18 12.31
N LEU A 242 -23.46 16.93 12.09
CA LEU A 242 -22.58 16.31 13.07
C LEU A 242 -21.52 17.32 13.53
N ASP A 243 -21.97 18.38 14.21
CA ASP A 243 -21.12 19.51 14.62
C ASP A 243 -20.84 19.55 16.13
N GLY A 244 -21.35 18.57 16.88
CA GLY A 244 -21.23 18.48 18.33
C GLY A 244 -22.24 19.32 19.09
N LYS A 245 -23.30 19.77 18.43
CA LYS A 245 -24.38 20.57 19.01
C LYS A 245 -25.73 20.02 18.59
N ASP A 246 -26.67 20.05 19.53
CA ASP A 246 -28.07 19.86 19.23
C ASP A 246 -28.81 21.18 19.47
N ALA A 247 -29.49 21.68 18.43
CA ALA A 247 -30.17 22.98 18.45
C ALA A 247 -29.28 24.14 18.95
N GLY A 248 -27.98 24.08 18.63
CA GLY A 248 -26.98 25.07 19.03
C GLY A 248 -26.41 24.91 20.45
N ILE A 249 -26.78 23.85 21.18
CA ILE A 249 -26.27 23.53 22.52
C ILE A 249 -25.18 22.47 22.42
N SER A 250 -23.97 22.78 22.91
CA SER A 250 -22.84 21.85 22.90
C SER A 250 -23.14 20.56 23.66
N ILE A 251 -22.89 19.43 23.00
CA ILE A 251 -23.00 18.10 23.58
C ILE A 251 -21.67 17.74 24.23
N SER A 252 -21.72 17.09 25.40
CA SER A 252 -20.51 16.63 26.09
C SER A 252 -20.59 15.17 26.51
N ILE A 253 -19.42 14.54 26.58
CA ILE A 253 -19.19 13.19 27.09
C ILE A 253 -18.10 13.23 28.16
N THR A 254 -18.24 12.46 29.23
CA THR A 254 -17.21 12.38 30.27
C THR A 254 -16.21 11.28 29.89
N ASP A 255 -14.92 11.59 29.80
CA ASP A 255 -13.89 10.61 29.48
C ASP A 255 -13.56 9.68 30.65
N LYS A 256 -12.73 8.64 30.41
CA LYS A 256 -12.38 7.65 31.43
C LYS A 256 -11.63 8.22 32.64
N ASP A 257 -11.08 9.44 32.50
CA ASP A 257 -10.36 10.17 33.53
C ASP A 257 -11.24 11.21 34.24
N ASN A 258 -12.57 11.14 34.03
CA ASN A 258 -13.60 12.05 34.56
C ASN A 258 -13.51 13.50 34.04
N ASN A 259 -12.91 13.72 32.86
CA ASN A 259 -12.92 15.04 32.24
C ASN A 259 -14.11 15.19 31.30
N ASN A 260 -14.80 16.33 31.37
CA ASN A 260 -15.88 16.65 30.44
C ASN A 260 -15.30 17.09 29.09
N ARG A 261 -15.55 16.32 28.04
CA ARG A 261 -15.14 16.59 26.66
C ARG A 261 -16.35 17.09 25.90
N LYS A 262 -16.24 18.29 25.31
CA LYS A 262 -17.30 18.76 24.41
C LYS A 262 -17.05 18.23 23.00
N LEU A 263 -18.12 17.74 22.36
CA LEU A 263 -18.02 17.17 21.02
C LEU A 263 -17.86 18.23 19.94
N ASP A 264 -18.23 19.49 20.20
CA ASP A 264 -18.04 20.63 19.27
C ASP A 264 -16.60 21.15 19.23
N GLU A 265 -15.76 20.75 20.17
CA GLU A 265 -14.31 21.01 20.18
C GLU A 265 -13.53 19.93 19.40
N ILE A 266 -14.22 18.93 18.85
CA ILE A 266 -13.67 17.75 18.21
C ILE A 266 -14.18 17.69 16.77
N ASN A 267 -13.29 17.54 15.78
CA ASN A 267 -13.75 17.19 14.44
C ASN A 267 -14.20 15.73 14.42
N GLN A 268 -15.49 15.52 14.71
CA GLN A 268 -16.10 14.21 14.82
C GLN A 268 -16.00 13.39 13.53
N LYS A 269 -16.16 14.05 12.38
CA LYS A 269 -16.07 13.44 11.05
C LYS A 269 -14.66 12.93 10.77
N ASP A 270 -13.65 13.77 11.00
CA ASP A 270 -12.25 13.41 10.80
C ASP A 270 -11.82 12.28 11.75
N ASN A 271 -12.25 12.33 13.01
CA ASN A 271 -11.92 11.28 13.98
C ASN A 271 -12.51 9.93 13.61
N TYR A 272 -13.76 9.90 13.14
CA TYR A 272 -14.38 8.69 12.63
C TYR A 272 -13.62 8.15 11.40
N GLY A 273 -13.23 9.02 10.46
CA GLY A 273 -12.39 8.65 9.31
C GLY A 273 -11.02 8.10 9.71
N LEU A 274 -10.36 8.72 10.70
CA LEU A 274 -9.08 8.27 11.24
C LEU A 274 -9.18 6.90 11.92
N ALA A 275 -10.25 6.64 12.67
CA ALA A 275 -10.47 5.35 13.31
C ALA A 275 -10.61 4.21 12.27
N ARG A 276 -11.29 4.48 11.15
CA ARG A 276 -11.39 3.55 10.02
C ARG A 276 -10.04 3.32 9.34
N ALA A 277 -9.25 4.37 9.15
CA ALA A 277 -7.89 4.25 8.62
C ALA A 277 -6.98 3.44 9.55
N ARG A 278 -7.11 3.60 10.88
CA ARG A 278 -6.40 2.79 11.88
C ARG A 278 -6.77 1.32 11.81
N LEU A 279 -8.06 1.00 11.71
CA LEU A 279 -8.50 -0.38 11.49
C LEU A 279 -7.84 -0.98 10.24
N LEU A 280 -7.91 -0.28 9.10
CA LEU A 280 -7.30 -0.74 7.86
C LEU A 280 -5.79 -0.97 8.04
N ASN A 281 -5.07 -0.02 8.63
CA ASN A 281 -3.63 -0.12 8.85
C ASN A 281 -3.25 -1.26 9.80
N ASN A 282 -3.98 -1.45 10.90
CA ASN A 282 -3.74 -2.53 11.85
C ASN A 282 -4.02 -3.89 11.22
N THR A 283 -5.12 -4.00 10.46
CA THR A 283 -5.44 -5.22 9.70
C THR A 283 -4.34 -5.52 8.70
N LEU A 284 -3.88 -4.54 7.91
CA LEU A 284 -2.78 -4.70 6.96
C LEU A 284 -1.45 -5.07 7.63
N ALA A 285 -1.14 -4.49 8.80
CA ALA A 285 0.06 -4.83 9.57
C ALA A 285 0.02 -6.27 10.12
N ARG A 286 -1.13 -6.72 10.64
CA ARG A 286 -1.35 -8.11 11.06
C ARG A 286 -1.29 -9.07 9.86
N PHE A 287 -1.81 -8.65 8.72
CA PHE A 287 -1.77 -9.40 7.47
C PHE A 287 -0.34 -9.60 6.96
N GLY A 288 0.44 -8.53 6.88
CA GLY A 288 1.84 -8.56 6.43
C GLY A 288 2.81 -9.21 7.41
N SER A 289 2.41 -9.42 8.67
CA SER A 289 3.17 -10.18 9.67
C SER A 289 2.73 -11.64 9.81
N GLY A 290 1.75 -12.09 9.04
CA GLY A 290 1.19 -13.44 9.13
C GLY A 290 0.41 -13.72 10.42
N ASN A 291 0.10 -12.68 11.22
CA ASN A 291 -0.60 -12.77 12.50
C ASN A 291 -2.14 -12.71 12.34
N ILE A 292 -2.64 -13.28 11.25
CA ILE A 292 -4.06 -13.34 10.94
C ILE A 292 -4.52 -14.81 10.90
N SER A 293 -5.69 -15.08 11.44
CA SER A 293 -6.30 -16.42 11.37
C SER A 293 -6.85 -16.73 9.98
N ASP A 294 -7.09 -18.01 9.69
CA ASP A 294 -7.73 -18.45 8.43
C ASP A 294 -9.13 -17.83 8.24
N ASP A 295 -9.87 -17.66 9.33
CA ASP A 295 -11.22 -17.09 9.32
C ASP A 295 -11.20 -15.58 9.01
N GLU A 296 -10.23 -14.85 9.57
CA GLU A 296 -10.02 -13.44 9.26
C GLU A 296 -9.51 -13.24 7.83
N ARG A 297 -8.68 -14.16 7.31
CA ARG A 297 -8.26 -14.19 5.88
C ARG A 297 -9.45 -14.34 4.95
N ALA A 298 -10.29 -15.33 5.19
CA ALA A 298 -11.50 -15.57 4.40
C ALA A 298 -12.41 -14.32 4.41
N SER A 299 -12.54 -13.67 5.57
CA SER A 299 -13.32 -12.44 5.72
C SER A 299 -12.77 -11.27 4.90
N LEU A 300 -11.45 -11.13 4.75
CA LEU A 300 -10.83 -10.08 3.94
C LEU A 300 -10.89 -10.38 2.44
N ALA A 301 -10.70 -11.63 2.02
CA ALA A 301 -10.90 -12.04 0.62
C ALA A 301 -12.32 -11.70 0.14
N LEU A 302 -13.30 -11.96 1.00
CA LEU A 302 -14.69 -11.62 0.79
C LEU A 302 -14.87 -10.10 0.59
N LEU A 303 -14.11 -9.24 1.26
CA LEU A 303 -14.17 -7.78 1.10
C LEU A 303 -13.40 -7.25 -0.12
N GLY A 304 -12.93 -8.13 -1.01
CA GLY A 304 -12.22 -7.76 -2.24
C GLY A 304 -10.73 -7.49 -2.04
N PHE A 305 -10.17 -7.77 -0.86
CA PHE A 305 -8.72 -7.77 -0.69
C PHE A 305 -8.11 -8.94 -1.47
N ASN A 306 -7.07 -8.67 -2.28
CA ASN A 306 -6.34 -9.71 -3.00
C ASN A 306 -5.48 -10.51 -2.02
N THR A 307 -6.03 -11.56 -1.41
CA THR A 307 -5.29 -12.39 -0.44
C THR A 307 -4.09 -13.11 -1.06
N ASP A 308 -4.15 -13.45 -2.36
CA ASP A 308 -3.06 -14.12 -3.07
C ASP A 308 -1.79 -13.25 -3.13
N TYR A 309 -1.92 -11.93 -3.27
CA TYR A 309 -0.79 -10.98 -3.20
C TYR A 309 -0.05 -11.06 -1.86
N PHE A 310 -0.80 -11.19 -0.78
CA PHE A 310 -0.23 -11.21 0.57
C PHE A 310 0.22 -12.61 1.01
N ASP A 311 -0.40 -13.67 0.50
CA ASP A 311 0.12 -15.02 0.67
C ASP A 311 1.48 -15.17 -0.05
N GLN A 312 1.64 -14.55 -1.23
CA GLN A 312 2.93 -14.43 -1.90
C GLN A 312 3.94 -13.60 -1.09
N LEU A 313 3.53 -12.47 -0.50
CA LEU A 313 4.37 -11.69 0.41
C LEU A 313 4.84 -12.52 1.60
N ASN A 314 3.91 -13.19 2.30
CA ASN A 314 4.22 -13.95 3.52
C ASN A 314 5.09 -15.17 3.22
N GLN A 315 4.76 -15.95 2.19
CA GLN A 315 5.58 -17.08 1.75
C GLN A 315 6.96 -16.60 1.30
N GLY A 316 7.02 -15.55 0.47
CA GLY A 316 8.26 -14.94 0.01
C GLY A 316 9.12 -14.41 1.16
N ASN A 317 8.52 -13.84 2.20
CA ASN A 317 9.23 -13.36 3.39
C ASN A 317 9.82 -14.49 4.22
N GLN A 318 9.08 -15.59 4.41
CA GLN A 318 9.58 -16.76 5.12
C GLN A 318 10.68 -17.48 4.32
N ASP A 319 10.50 -17.62 3.01
CA ASP A 319 11.50 -18.19 2.11
C ASP A 319 12.76 -17.33 2.07
N ALA A 320 12.62 -16.00 2.00
CA ALA A 320 13.75 -15.07 2.04
C ALA A 320 14.52 -15.16 3.36
N ALA A 321 13.83 -15.23 4.51
CA ALA A 321 14.49 -15.37 5.81
C ALA A 321 15.27 -16.69 5.93
N ASN A 322 14.72 -17.79 5.41
CA ASN A 322 15.42 -19.08 5.35
C ASN A 322 16.60 -19.05 4.37
N ASN A 323 16.45 -18.32 3.26
CA ASN A 323 17.50 -18.17 2.24
C ASN A 323 18.69 -17.34 2.75
N THR A 324 18.49 -16.32 3.61
CA THR A 324 19.60 -15.52 4.13
C THR A 324 20.65 -16.37 4.85
N GLN A 325 20.24 -17.38 5.63
CA GLN A 325 21.18 -18.29 6.29
C GLN A 325 21.98 -19.11 5.26
N ALA A 326 21.33 -19.55 4.17
CA ALA A 326 21.99 -20.22 3.07
C ALA A 326 22.98 -19.29 2.34
N GLN A 327 22.60 -18.02 2.12
CA GLN A 327 23.45 -17.03 1.45
C GLN A 327 24.65 -16.58 2.30
N LEU A 328 24.50 -16.52 3.62
CA LEU A 328 25.63 -16.33 4.55
C LEU A 328 26.63 -17.50 4.45
N ALA A 329 26.13 -18.73 4.29
CA ALA A 329 26.97 -19.92 4.15
C ALA A 329 27.58 -20.09 2.73
N ALA A 330 26.99 -19.50 1.70
CA ALA A 330 27.38 -19.69 0.30
C ALA A 330 28.85 -19.30 0.02
N THR A 331 29.55 -20.09 -0.80
CA THR A 331 30.95 -19.84 -1.17
C THR A 331 31.12 -19.29 -2.58
N ASN A 332 30.09 -19.42 -3.42
CA ASN A 332 30.07 -19.12 -4.85
C ASN A 332 29.33 -17.81 -5.19
N LEU A 333 29.30 -16.84 -4.28
CA LEU A 333 28.75 -15.51 -4.56
C LEU A 333 29.70 -14.70 -5.46
N PRO A 334 29.17 -13.92 -6.42
CA PRO A 334 29.99 -13.05 -7.26
C PRO A 334 30.63 -11.93 -6.44
N SER A 335 31.79 -11.44 -6.87
CA SER A 335 32.44 -10.30 -6.21
C SER A 335 31.70 -8.99 -6.51
N PHE A 336 31.71 -8.06 -5.57
CA PHE A 336 31.17 -6.71 -5.74
C PHE A 336 31.93 -5.92 -6.80
N ASN A 337 31.20 -5.33 -7.74
CA ASN A 337 31.75 -4.47 -8.78
C ASN A 337 31.92 -3.03 -8.27
N ARG A 338 33.15 -2.52 -8.32
CA ARG A 338 33.43 -1.09 -8.15
C ARG A 338 33.13 -0.37 -9.46
N LEU A 339 32.32 0.70 -9.40
CA LEU A 339 31.96 1.46 -10.60
C LEU A 339 33.17 2.25 -11.12
N PRO A 340 33.40 2.29 -12.44
CA PRO A 340 34.52 3.02 -13.02
C PRO A 340 34.30 4.54 -12.92
N VAL A 341 35.31 5.25 -12.40
CA VAL A 341 35.33 6.72 -12.36
C VAL A 341 35.88 7.24 -13.69
N LEU A 342 35.13 8.10 -14.36
CA LEU A 342 35.59 8.78 -15.57
C LEU A 342 36.67 9.79 -15.20
N SER A 343 37.70 9.85 -16.04
CA SER A 343 38.71 10.90 -15.95
C SER A 343 38.17 12.18 -16.59
N ASP A 344 38.51 13.32 -16.00
CA ASP A 344 38.29 14.62 -16.61
C ASP A 344 39.08 14.72 -17.92
N GLU A 345 38.39 15.05 -19.01
CA GLU A 345 38.97 15.04 -20.36
C GLU A 345 39.96 16.19 -20.59
N ASP A 346 39.88 17.28 -19.81
CA ASP A 346 40.85 18.36 -19.92
C ASP A 346 42.16 18.09 -19.15
N GLY A 347 42.13 17.13 -18.22
CA GLY A 347 43.28 16.67 -17.44
C GLY A 347 43.91 17.70 -16.50
N ASP A 348 43.29 18.87 -16.29
CA ASP A 348 43.81 19.91 -15.39
C ASP A 348 43.03 19.98 -14.07
N PRO A 349 43.50 19.32 -13.00
CA PRO A 349 42.79 19.29 -11.72
C PRO A 349 42.75 20.64 -10.98
N ASN A 350 43.43 21.67 -11.52
CA ASN A 350 43.52 23.01 -10.95
C ASN A 350 42.67 24.05 -11.68
N ASN A 351 42.03 23.68 -12.79
CA ASN A 351 41.06 24.56 -13.42
C ASN A 351 39.70 24.46 -12.69
N ASN A 352 38.79 25.37 -13.00
CA ASN A 352 37.41 25.32 -12.52
C ASN A 352 36.47 24.77 -13.61
N ALA A 353 36.91 23.71 -14.29
CA ALA A 353 36.14 23.05 -15.33
C ALA A 353 36.06 21.55 -15.03
N ALA A 354 35.01 20.93 -15.54
CA ALA A 354 34.81 19.49 -15.45
C ALA A 354 34.27 19.01 -16.81
N THR A 355 35.12 18.36 -17.60
CA THR A 355 34.85 18.08 -19.03
C THR A 355 34.71 16.59 -19.29
N TYR A 356 33.59 16.18 -19.88
CA TYR A 356 33.30 14.76 -20.13
C TYR A 356 32.56 14.52 -21.44
N THR A 357 32.73 13.33 -22.00
CA THR A 357 31.94 12.82 -23.11
C THR A 357 31.25 11.51 -22.72
N LEU A 358 29.94 11.45 -22.99
CA LEU A 358 29.14 10.22 -22.84
C LEU A 358 28.53 9.84 -24.18
N THR A 359 28.81 8.61 -24.61
CA THR A 359 28.21 8.02 -25.82
C THR A 359 27.15 7.01 -25.42
N ALA A 360 25.88 7.31 -25.65
CA ALA A 360 24.80 6.35 -25.43
C ALA A 360 24.88 5.24 -26.50
N THR A 361 25.33 4.05 -26.10
CA THR A 361 25.68 2.96 -27.01
C THR A 361 24.66 1.82 -26.88
N PRO A 362 24.05 1.34 -27.99
CA PRO A 362 23.14 0.20 -27.96
C PRO A 362 23.89 -1.14 -28.04
N ASN A 363 23.21 -2.23 -27.65
CA ASN A 363 23.65 -3.61 -27.83
C ASN A 363 25.05 -3.93 -27.29
N VAL A 364 25.37 -3.40 -26.11
CA VAL A 364 26.61 -3.73 -25.42
C VAL A 364 26.42 -5.05 -24.69
N ASP A 365 27.24 -6.05 -25.01
CA ASP A 365 27.23 -7.36 -24.36
C ASP A 365 27.76 -7.24 -22.93
N VAL A 366 26.86 -7.16 -21.95
CA VAL A 366 27.18 -7.06 -20.53
C VAL A 366 27.14 -8.43 -19.88
N THR A 367 28.17 -8.77 -19.10
CA THR A 367 28.14 -9.99 -18.28
C THR A 367 27.37 -9.75 -16.99
N ILE A 368 26.33 -10.55 -16.75
CA ILE A 368 25.60 -10.58 -15.48
C ILE A 368 26.11 -11.76 -14.67
N ASN A 369 26.68 -11.48 -13.49
CA ASN A 369 27.16 -12.50 -12.57
C ASN A 369 26.13 -12.76 -11.49
N VAL A 370 25.86 -14.04 -11.21
CA VAL A 370 24.94 -14.48 -10.17
C VAL A 370 25.57 -15.60 -9.33
N PRO A 371 24.98 -16.02 -8.21
CA PRO A 371 25.53 -17.11 -7.41
C PRO A 371 25.71 -18.41 -8.22
N GLY A 372 26.98 -18.77 -8.47
CA GLY A 372 27.35 -20.00 -9.18
C GLY A 372 27.16 -20.02 -10.69
N ASP A 373 26.75 -18.92 -11.32
CA ASP A 373 26.47 -18.86 -12.77
C ASP A 373 26.72 -17.44 -13.33
N SER A 374 26.76 -17.32 -14.66
CA SER A 374 26.87 -16.04 -15.37
C SER A 374 26.34 -16.16 -16.79
N TRP A 375 25.78 -15.08 -17.32
CA TRP A 375 25.35 -15.00 -18.72
C TRP A 375 25.62 -13.62 -19.33
N THR A 376 25.46 -13.52 -20.65
CA THR A 376 25.55 -12.25 -21.38
C THR A 376 24.16 -11.65 -21.59
N THR A 377 24.04 -10.34 -21.44
CA THR A 377 22.82 -9.57 -21.70
C THR A 377 23.16 -8.35 -22.55
N PRO A 378 22.54 -8.17 -23.74
CA PRO A 378 22.67 -6.94 -24.50
C PRO A 378 21.98 -5.79 -23.76
N MET A 379 22.71 -4.71 -23.51
CA MET A 379 22.23 -3.55 -22.76
C MET A 379 22.56 -2.24 -23.48
N LEU A 380 21.86 -1.18 -23.12
CA LEU A 380 22.27 0.19 -23.40
C LEU A 380 23.32 0.61 -22.37
N ARG A 381 24.43 1.19 -22.81
CA ARG A 381 25.51 1.65 -21.92
C ARG A 381 26.12 2.96 -22.39
N TYR A 382 26.49 3.80 -21.43
CA TYR A 382 27.38 4.91 -21.72
C TYR A 382 28.79 4.40 -22.02
N ASN A 383 29.41 4.94 -23.07
CA ASN A 383 30.78 4.64 -23.51
C ASN A 383 31.07 3.15 -23.74
N GLY A 384 30.06 2.35 -24.12
CA GLY A 384 30.24 0.91 -24.34
C GLY A 384 30.67 0.11 -23.10
N SER A 385 30.52 0.67 -21.90
CA SER A 385 31.12 0.13 -20.67
C SER A 385 30.31 -1.02 -20.06
N GLN A 386 30.98 -1.98 -19.43
CA GLN A 386 30.33 -3.09 -18.71
C GLN A 386 29.48 -2.60 -17.52
N LEU A 387 29.94 -1.54 -16.85
CA LEU A 387 29.33 -0.97 -15.65
C LEU A 387 28.94 0.50 -15.87
N PRO A 388 27.91 1.00 -15.16
CA PRO A 388 27.60 2.43 -15.10
C PRO A 388 28.80 3.29 -14.70
N PRO A 389 29.07 4.42 -15.38
CA PRO A 389 30.16 5.31 -15.02
C PRO A 389 29.87 6.17 -13.78
N VAL A 390 30.92 6.62 -13.11
CA VAL A 390 30.90 7.65 -12.07
C VAL A 390 31.59 8.90 -12.60
N ILE A 391 30.91 10.04 -12.52
CA ILE A 391 31.52 11.36 -12.70
C ILE A 391 31.80 11.95 -11.32
N LYS A 392 32.96 12.58 -11.18
CA LYS A 392 33.37 13.22 -9.92
C LYS A 392 33.86 14.64 -10.21
N ALA A 393 33.27 15.64 -9.57
CA ALA A 393 33.64 17.04 -9.75
C ALA A 393 33.43 17.85 -8.47
N LYS A 394 33.89 19.11 -8.44
CA LYS A 394 33.79 19.96 -7.24
C LYS A 394 32.74 21.05 -7.42
N ARG A 395 32.10 21.41 -6.31
CA ARG A 395 31.27 22.61 -6.20
C ARG A 395 32.11 23.84 -6.58
N GLY A 396 31.58 24.65 -7.47
CA GLY A 396 32.24 25.83 -8.05
C GLY A 396 32.76 25.60 -9.46
N ASP A 397 32.99 24.35 -9.88
CA ASP A 397 33.43 24.06 -11.24
C ASP A 397 32.30 24.24 -12.25
N SER A 398 32.67 24.54 -13.50
CA SER A 398 31.76 24.60 -14.64
C SER A 398 31.76 23.25 -15.36
N MET A 399 30.61 22.59 -15.37
CA MET A 399 30.41 21.32 -16.07
C MET A 399 30.28 21.58 -17.57
N THR A 400 31.01 20.81 -18.39
CA THR A 400 30.77 20.68 -19.83
C THR A 400 30.70 19.20 -20.19
N LEU A 401 29.52 18.73 -20.60
CA LEU A 401 29.34 17.33 -21.04
C LEU A 401 28.84 17.23 -22.47
N ASN A 402 29.55 16.51 -23.32
CA ASN A 402 29.07 16.16 -24.66
C ASN A 402 28.36 14.80 -24.66
N LEU A 403 27.06 14.79 -24.89
CA LEU A 403 26.28 13.58 -25.12
C LEU A 403 26.27 13.25 -26.61
N ILE A 404 26.73 12.07 -26.98
CA ILE A 404 26.63 11.51 -28.33
C ILE A 404 25.57 10.40 -28.30
N ASN A 405 24.49 10.57 -29.06
CA ASN A 405 23.42 9.59 -29.13
C ASN A 405 23.63 8.61 -30.29
N ASN A 406 24.16 7.41 -29.98
CA ASN A 406 24.27 6.31 -30.95
C ASN A 406 23.11 5.31 -30.86
N LEU A 407 22.04 5.63 -30.11
CA LEU A 407 20.82 4.83 -30.08
C LEU A 407 20.01 5.03 -31.36
N THR A 408 19.00 4.16 -31.56
CA THR A 408 18.00 4.31 -32.62
C THR A 408 16.88 5.27 -32.26
N ASP A 409 16.70 5.54 -30.96
CA ASP A 409 15.70 6.45 -30.41
C ASP A 409 16.33 7.75 -29.91
N GLU A 410 15.51 8.77 -29.66
CA GLU A 410 15.95 9.96 -28.97
C GLU A 410 16.29 9.68 -27.50
N THR A 411 17.20 10.47 -26.92
CA THR A 411 17.61 10.33 -25.52
C THR A 411 17.96 11.68 -24.92
N THR A 412 18.15 11.72 -23.60
CA THR A 412 18.65 12.89 -22.87
C THR A 412 19.62 12.44 -21.78
N ILE A 413 20.23 13.39 -21.08
CA ILE A 413 20.75 13.18 -19.73
C ILE A 413 20.03 14.13 -18.80
N HIS A 414 19.22 13.58 -17.90
CA HIS A 414 18.71 14.29 -16.73
C HIS A 414 19.69 14.15 -15.56
N TRP A 415 19.99 15.28 -14.92
CA TRP A 415 20.96 15.40 -13.86
C TRP A 415 20.26 15.36 -12.50
N HIS A 416 19.80 14.17 -12.12
CA HIS A 416 18.90 13.98 -10.99
C HIS A 416 19.49 14.54 -9.68
N GLY A 417 18.82 15.57 -9.14
CA GLY A 417 19.18 16.27 -7.91
C GLY A 417 20.01 17.54 -8.11
N PHE A 418 20.37 17.90 -9.36
CA PHE A 418 21.07 19.15 -9.64
C PHE A 418 20.15 20.38 -9.64
N LYS A 419 20.68 21.52 -9.17
CA LYS A 419 20.09 22.86 -9.27
C LYS A 419 20.64 23.57 -10.50
N ILE A 420 20.02 23.35 -11.66
CA ILE A 420 20.53 23.81 -12.97
C ILE A 420 19.42 24.44 -13.84
N PRO A 421 19.77 25.21 -14.89
CA PRO A 421 18.79 25.77 -15.82
C PRO A 421 17.98 24.70 -16.56
N ALA A 422 16.71 25.00 -16.85
CA ALA A 422 15.76 24.04 -17.42
C ALA A 422 16.19 23.46 -18.80
N ASP A 423 16.87 24.26 -19.63
CA ASP A 423 17.39 23.83 -20.94
C ASP A 423 18.61 22.88 -20.83
N GLN A 424 19.25 22.88 -19.66
CA GLN A 424 20.36 22.00 -19.29
C GLN A 424 19.90 20.79 -18.46
N ASP A 425 18.69 20.83 -17.90
CA ASP A 425 18.17 19.80 -16.99
C ASP A 425 17.92 18.45 -17.66
N GLY A 426 17.80 18.42 -18.99
CA GLY A 426 17.64 17.18 -19.74
C GLY A 426 16.25 16.56 -19.66
N GLY A 427 15.25 17.39 -19.36
CA GLY A 427 13.84 17.03 -19.46
C GLY A 427 13.40 16.73 -20.91
N PRO A 428 12.16 16.22 -21.06
CA PRO A 428 11.63 15.76 -22.36
C PRO A 428 11.49 16.86 -23.40
N ASP A 429 11.53 18.14 -23.01
CA ASP A 429 11.42 19.28 -23.92
C ASP A 429 12.65 19.47 -24.84
N PHE A 430 13.79 18.85 -24.49
CA PHE A 430 15.05 19.03 -25.22
C PHE A 430 15.75 17.70 -25.56
N PRO A 431 15.08 16.81 -26.33
CA PRO A 431 15.64 15.51 -26.68
C PRO A 431 16.81 15.62 -27.66
N VAL A 432 17.73 14.66 -27.58
CA VAL A 432 18.81 14.48 -28.55
C VAL A 432 18.41 13.36 -29.49
N ALA A 433 18.07 13.71 -30.73
CA ALA A 433 17.68 12.72 -31.74
C ALA A 433 18.80 11.70 -32.02
N ALA A 434 18.41 10.52 -32.51
CA ALA A 434 19.32 9.47 -32.92
C ALA A 434 20.40 9.98 -33.90
N GLY A 435 21.66 9.62 -33.65
CA GLY A 435 22.82 10.03 -34.45
C GLY A 435 23.31 11.47 -34.21
N ASN A 436 22.64 12.25 -33.36
CA ASN A 436 23.04 13.61 -33.03
C ASN A 436 23.75 13.69 -31.67
N SER A 437 24.27 14.87 -31.36
CA SER A 437 24.91 15.18 -30.09
C SER A 437 24.37 16.46 -29.46
N LYS A 438 24.48 16.58 -28.14
CA LYS A 438 24.17 17.80 -27.38
C LYS A 438 25.26 18.05 -26.34
N THR A 439 25.69 19.30 -26.24
CA THR A 439 26.54 19.75 -25.15
C THR A 439 25.69 20.32 -24.02
N TYR A 440 25.86 19.78 -22.83
CA TYR A 440 25.33 20.32 -21.58
C TYR A 440 26.39 21.21 -20.94
N SER A 441 26.01 22.40 -20.48
CA SER A 441 26.93 23.30 -19.77
C SER A 441 26.22 24.07 -18.68
N PHE A 442 26.72 23.93 -17.45
CA PHE A 442 26.15 24.58 -16.27
C PHE A 442 27.17 24.68 -15.13
N ASN A 443 26.94 25.61 -14.20
CA ASN A 443 27.78 25.77 -13.01
C ASN A 443 27.24 24.93 -11.85
N MET A 444 28.14 24.29 -11.11
CA MET A 444 27.78 23.44 -9.97
C MET A 444 27.82 24.24 -8.68
N VAL A 445 26.66 24.69 -8.21
CA VAL A 445 26.58 25.67 -7.10
C VAL A 445 26.05 25.11 -5.79
N GLN A 446 25.54 23.88 -5.77
CA GLN A 446 24.94 23.24 -4.59
C GLN A 446 25.96 22.52 -3.69
N PRO A 447 25.63 22.22 -2.43
CA PRO A 447 26.46 21.40 -1.56
C PRO A 447 26.76 20.00 -2.12
N ALA A 448 27.81 19.36 -1.60
CA ALA A 448 28.13 17.97 -1.93
C ALA A 448 26.94 17.03 -1.68
N ALA A 449 26.63 16.18 -2.66
CA ALA A 449 25.47 15.28 -2.61
C ALA A 449 25.69 13.99 -3.44
N PRO A 450 25.00 12.89 -3.11
CA PRO A 450 24.98 11.67 -3.91
C PRO A 450 24.02 11.85 -5.10
N LEU A 451 24.49 12.53 -6.14
CA LEU A 451 23.73 12.79 -7.35
C LEU A 451 23.86 11.62 -8.32
N TRP A 452 22.96 11.54 -9.29
CA TRP A 452 23.02 10.54 -10.34
C TRP A 452 22.43 11.10 -11.62
N PHE A 453 22.64 10.43 -12.75
CA PHE A 453 22.14 10.87 -14.03
C PHE A 453 21.59 9.70 -14.84
N HIS A 454 20.56 9.99 -15.62
CA HIS A 454 19.84 9.01 -16.42
C HIS A 454 19.06 9.68 -17.56
N PRO A 455 18.68 8.96 -18.62
CA PRO A 455 17.81 9.51 -19.64
C PRO A 455 16.43 9.88 -19.10
N HIS A 456 15.83 10.92 -19.67
CA HIS A 456 14.47 11.35 -19.42
C HIS A 456 13.65 11.73 -20.69
N PRO A 457 13.81 11.01 -21.84
CA PRO A 457 13.00 11.28 -23.03
C PRO A 457 11.53 10.94 -22.79
N ASP A 458 10.64 11.68 -23.45
CA ASP A 458 9.20 11.47 -23.31
C ASP A 458 8.81 10.03 -23.66
N MET A 459 7.92 9.44 -22.86
CA MET A 459 7.41 8.06 -22.99
C MET A 459 8.45 6.92 -22.96
N LYS A 460 9.77 7.22 -22.92
CA LYS A 460 10.86 6.25 -23.08
C LYS A 460 11.84 6.20 -21.90
N THR A 461 11.73 7.12 -20.92
CA THR A 461 12.55 7.13 -19.69
C THR A 461 12.69 5.75 -19.06
N GLY A 462 11.57 5.12 -18.69
CA GLY A 462 11.59 3.85 -17.98
C GLY A 462 12.26 2.73 -18.76
N GLU A 463 12.09 2.69 -20.09
CA GLU A 463 12.69 1.68 -20.95
C GLU A 463 14.21 1.88 -21.08
N GLN A 464 14.67 3.10 -21.30
CA GLN A 464 16.11 3.38 -21.47
C GLN A 464 16.90 3.17 -20.18
N VAL A 465 16.33 3.56 -19.03
CA VAL A 465 16.93 3.30 -17.71
C VAL A 465 16.96 1.80 -17.43
N TYR A 466 15.85 1.10 -17.67
CA TYR A 466 15.77 -0.34 -17.47
C TYR A 466 16.80 -1.09 -18.33
N ASN A 467 16.95 -0.67 -19.59
CA ASN A 467 17.91 -1.28 -20.51
C ASN A 467 19.38 -0.91 -20.23
N GLY A 468 19.68 -0.01 -19.29
CA GLY A 468 21.02 0.11 -18.70
C GLY A 468 21.66 1.49 -18.67
N LEU A 469 21.00 2.54 -19.20
CA LEU A 469 21.53 3.90 -19.15
C LEU A 469 21.27 4.54 -17.77
N ALA A 470 22.33 4.58 -16.97
CA ALA A 470 22.40 5.33 -15.73
C ALA A 470 23.88 5.59 -15.42
N GLY A 471 24.15 6.56 -14.54
CA GLY A 471 25.47 6.80 -13.98
C GLY A 471 25.39 7.58 -12.69
N VAL A 472 26.48 7.59 -11.93
CA VAL A 472 26.59 8.31 -10.65
C VAL A 472 27.28 9.63 -10.85
N TYR A 473 26.86 10.64 -10.11
CA TYR A 473 27.54 11.91 -10.03
C TYR A 473 27.92 12.21 -8.57
N LEU A 474 29.21 12.25 -8.27
CA LEU A 474 29.71 12.62 -6.96
C LEU A 474 30.18 14.07 -6.98
N LEU A 475 29.33 14.96 -6.46
CA LEU A 475 29.71 16.35 -6.24
C LEU A 475 30.44 16.46 -4.90
N GLU A 476 31.68 16.94 -4.92
CA GLU A 476 32.46 17.24 -3.71
C GLU A 476 32.44 18.73 -3.40
N ASP A 477 32.66 19.09 -2.15
CA ASP A 477 32.80 20.48 -1.72
C ASP A 477 33.84 20.62 -0.61
N ALA A 478 34.13 21.86 -0.24
CA ALA A 478 35.12 22.15 0.80
C ALA A 478 34.75 21.54 2.17
N ILE A 479 33.46 21.39 2.48
CA ILE A 479 32.98 20.83 3.75
C ILE A 479 33.23 19.33 3.81
N SER A 480 32.78 18.60 2.80
CA SER A 480 33.01 17.16 2.69
C SER A 480 34.49 16.82 2.65
N GLN A 481 35.29 17.60 1.91
CA GLN A 481 36.75 17.45 1.89
C GLN A 481 37.40 17.75 3.25
N GLN A 482 36.94 18.79 3.96
CA GLN A 482 37.40 19.07 5.32
C GLN A 482 37.10 17.89 6.27
N LEU A 483 35.89 17.33 6.22
CA LEU A 483 35.52 16.18 7.06
C LEU A 483 36.37 14.96 6.75
N VAL A 484 36.68 14.70 5.49
CA VAL A 484 37.61 13.64 5.09
C VAL A 484 39.02 13.90 5.61
N ALA A 485 39.55 15.12 5.44
CA ALA A 485 40.88 15.50 5.91
C ALA A 485 41.03 15.40 7.43
N GLU A 486 39.94 15.66 8.18
CA GLU A 486 39.87 15.52 9.63
C GLU A 486 39.59 14.08 10.11
N ASN A 487 39.54 13.10 9.19
CA ASN A 487 39.22 11.70 9.48
C ASN A 487 37.84 11.53 10.16
N LYS A 488 36.87 12.35 9.72
CA LYS A 488 35.47 12.40 10.20
C LYS A 488 34.45 11.83 9.22
N LEU A 489 34.90 11.32 8.08
CA LEU A 489 34.05 10.68 7.08
C LEU A 489 34.87 9.64 6.32
N PRO A 490 34.37 8.39 6.12
CA PRO A 490 35.05 7.41 5.28
C PRO A 490 35.23 7.94 3.85
N SER A 491 36.35 7.60 3.21
CA SER A 491 36.74 8.08 1.88
C SER A 491 37.56 7.04 1.13
N GLY A 492 37.86 7.30 -0.15
CA GLY A 492 38.65 6.40 -0.99
C GLY A 492 37.95 5.05 -1.16
N ASP A 493 38.65 3.94 -0.91
CA ASP A 493 38.11 2.58 -1.03
C ASP A 493 36.97 2.26 -0.05
N TYR A 494 36.77 3.14 0.95
CA TYR A 494 35.74 3.04 1.98
C TYR A 494 34.52 3.92 1.71
N ASP A 495 34.48 4.67 0.60
CA ASP A 495 33.31 5.44 0.15
C ASP A 495 32.80 4.86 -1.18
N ILE A 496 31.69 4.12 -1.09
CA ILE A 496 31.29 3.14 -2.10
C ILE A 496 29.90 3.50 -2.64
N PRO A 497 29.78 3.87 -3.93
CA PRO A 497 28.50 3.92 -4.61
C PRO A 497 27.92 2.53 -4.82
N VAL A 498 26.65 2.36 -4.45
CA VAL A 498 25.88 1.12 -4.55
C VAL A 498 24.62 1.41 -5.35
N LEU A 499 24.59 0.98 -6.61
CA LEU A 499 23.44 1.11 -7.50
C LEU A 499 22.63 -0.16 -7.44
N ILE A 500 21.38 -0.03 -7.00
CA ILE A 500 20.43 -1.13 -6.89
C ILE A 500 19.42 -1.02 -8.02
N GLN A 501 19.22 -2.15 -8.71
CA GLN A 501 18.36 -2.26 -9.89
C GLN A 501 17.66 -3.62 -9.89
N ASP A 502 16.35 -3.64 -10.08
CA ASP A 502 15.62 -4.89 -10.32
C ASP A 502 15.40 -5.11 -11.82
N ARG A 503 15.62 -6.34 -12.27
CA ARG A 503 15.50 -6.78 -13.66
C ARG A 503 14.76 -8.10 -13.77
N ARG A 504 14.22 -8.36 -14.95
CA ARG A 504 13.71 -9.62 -15.46
C ARG A 504 14.47 -9.97 -16.71
N PHE A 505 14.73 -11.26 -16.88
CA PHE A 505 15.45 -11.79 -18.03
C PHE A 505 14.56 -12.79 -18.75
N LYS A 506 14.60 -12.77 -20.09
CA LYS A 506 14.00 -13.82 -20.92
C LYS A 506 14.79 -15.12 -20.76
N ASP A 507 14.19 -16.20 -21.24
CA ASP A 507 14.87 -17.50 -21.33
C ASP A 507 16.16 -17.39 -22.15
N GLU A 508 17.13 -18.21 -21.75
CA GLU A 508 18.44 -18.20 -22.39
C GLU A 508 18.41 -18.80 -23.78
N VAL A 509 19.04 -18.09 -24.72
CA VAL A 509 19.27 -18.56 -26.08
C VAL A 509 20.76 -18.36 -26.40
N ASN A 510 21.49 -19.45 -26.60
CA ASN A 510 22.93 -19.45 -26.92
C ASN A 510 23.82 -18.68 -25.91
N GLY A 511 23.57 -18.84 -24.60
CA GLY A 511 24.32 -18.15 -23.55
C GLY A 511 23.97 -16.67 -23.37
N VAL A 512 22.94 -16.19 -24.08
CA VAL A 512 22.44 -14.82 -24.00
C VAL A 512 21.06 -14.82 -23.35
N ARG A 513 20.85 -13.92 -22.39
CA ARG A 513 19.53 -13.61 -21.82
C ARG A 513 19.23 -12.14 -22.04
N GLU A 514 18.19 -11.83 -22.79
CA GLU A 514 17.73 -10.47 -23.00
C GLU A 514 16.94 -9.96 -21.79
N LEU A 515 16.93 -8.64 -21.59
CA LEU A 515 16.04 -8.02 -20.63
C LEU A 515 14.57 -8.14 -21.08
N ALA A 516 13.70 -8.43 -20.13
CA ALA A 516 12.25 -8.40 -20.32
C ALA A 516 11.69 -7.13 -19.67
N TYR A 517 11.10 -6.24 -20.46
CA TYR A 517 10.51 -4.97 -20.01
C TYR A 517 9.03 -4.94 -20.35
N LYS A 518 8.18 -4.71 -19.35
CA LYS A 518 6.70 -4.70 -19.47
C LYS A 518 6.15 -5.90 -20.25
N ASP A 519 6.70 -7.09 -20.01
CA ASP A 519 6.34 -8.34 -20.67
C ASP A 519 5.08 -9.00 -20.08
N ARG A 520 4.46 -8.42 -19.03
CA ARG A 520 3.27 -8.94 -18.36
C ARG A 520 2.15 -7.90 -18.33
N GLU A 521 0.91 -8.36 -18.54
CA GLU A 521 -0.29 -7.50 -18.49
C GLU A 521 -0.62 -6.97 -17.07
N MET A 522 -0.02 -7.55 -16.01
CA MET A 522 -0.32 -7.24 -14.60
C MET A 522 0.74 -6.40 -13.87
N ASP A 523 1.59 -5.64 -14.57
CA ASP A 523 2.57 -4.72 -13.95
C ASP A 523 1.89 -3.44 -13.39
N ASN A 524 0.85 -3.60 -12.56
CA ASN A 524 0.01 -2.51 -12.04
C ASN A 524 0.75 -1.57 -11.07
N ASP A 525 1.76 -2.08 -10.34
CA ASP A 525 2.61 -1.32 -9.42
C ASP A 525 3.84 -0.68 -10.12
N GLY A 526 3.85 -0.69 -11.46
CA GLY A 526 4.98 -0.29 -12.28
C GLY A 526 5.90 -1.46 -12.66
N MET A 527 7.03 -1.15 -13.29
CA MET A 527 7.97 -2.19 -13.76
C MET A 527 8.77 -2.76 -12.58
N LEU A 528 8.39 -3.96 -12.14
CA LEU A 528 9.10 -4.74 -11.13
C LEU A 528 9.90 -5.89 -11.78
N GLY A 529 11.10 -6.11 -11.27
CA GLY A 529 12.00 -7.21 -11.62
C GLY A 529 12.04 -8.30 -10.55
N ASP A 530 12.43 -9.52 -10.93
CA ASP A 530 12.61 -10.67 -10.04
C ASP A 530 14.09 -10.96 -9.69
N LYS A 531 15.02 -10.21 -10.31
CA LYS A 531 16.45 -10.25 -10.05
C LYS A 531 16.95 -8.90 -9.57
N ILE A 532 17.48 -8.86 -8.34
CA ILE A 532 18.07 -7.66 -7.77
C ILE A 532 19.56 -7.62 -8.09
N LEU A 533 19.96 -6.61 -8.86
CA LEU A 533 21.34 -6.35 -9.25
C LEU A 533 21.90 -5.21 -8.41
N VAL A 534 23.08 -5.44 -7.85
CA VAL A 534 23.90 -4.44 -7.16
C VAL A 534 25.16 -4.23 -7.99
N ASN A 535 25.32 -3.03 -8.55
CA ASN A 535 26.38 -2.69 -9.50
C ASN A 535 26.55 -3.77 -10.61
N GLY A 536 25.43 -4.31 -11.12
CA GLY A 536 25.42 -5.27 -12.23
C GLY A 536 25.63 -6.74 -11.86
N ALA A 537 25.67 -7.11 -10.58
CA ALA A 537 25.73 -8.51 -10.13
C ALA A 537 24.56 -8.83 -9.20
N GLU A 538 24.03 -10.05 -9.26
CA GLU A 538 23.05 -10.54 -8.29
C GLU A 538 23.76 -11.00 -7.02
N LEU A 539 23.33 -10.48 -5.87
CA LEU A 539 23.82 -10.85 -4.55
C LEU A 539 25.36 -10.87 -4.41
N PRO A 540 26.06 -9.77 -4.76
CA PRO A 540 27.51 -9.76 -4.68
C PRO A 540 28.00 -9.79 -3.24
N LYS A 541 29.23 -10.29 -3.05
CA LYS A 541 29.98 -10.16 -1.80
C LYS A 541 31.05 -9.07 -1.90
N LEU A 542 31.20 -8.29 -0.83
CA LEU A 542 32.28 -7.33 -0.65
C LEU A 542 33.12 -7.73 0.56
N GLU A 543 34.43 -7.87 0.36
CA GLU A 543 35.36 -8.04 1.48
C GLU A 543 35.58 -6.69 2.17
N VAL A 544 35.47 -6.68 3.50
CA VAL A 544 35.62 -5.49 4.34
C VAL A 544 36.56 -5.77 5.50
N GLY A 545 37.13 -4.70 6.04
CA GLY A 545 37.90 -4.72 7.29
C GLY A 545 37.07 -4.24 8.48
N THR A 546 37.52 -4.52 9.70
CA THR A 546 36.85 -4.12 10.96
C THR A 546 36.93 -2.60 11.23
N ARG A 547 36.27 -1.79 10.38
CA ARG A 547 36.26 -0.32 10.40
C ARG A 547 34.97 0.23 9.81
N GLN A 548 34.83 1.56 9.82
CA GLN A 548 33.71 2.24 9.18
C GLN A 548 33.85 2.35 7.66
N TYR A 549 32.76 2.05 6.95
CA TYR A 549 32.61 2.25 5.51
C TYR A 549 31.38 3.10 5.24
N ARG A 550 31.47 4.01 4.27
CA ARG A 550 30.35 4.80 3.74
C ARG A 550 29.83 4.12 2.48
N PHE A 551 28.54 3.80 2.47
CA PHE A 551 27.84 3.29 1.30
C PHE A 551 26.83 4.33 0.84
N ARG A 552 26.93 4.74 -0.42
CA ARG A 552 25.97 5.64 -1.06
C ARG A 552 24.99 4.79 -1.83
N LEU A 553 23.82 4.58 -1.24
CA LEU A 553 22.75 3.78 -1.80
C LEU A 553 22.00 4.60 -2.85
N TYR A 554 21.83 4.03 -4.04
CA TYR A 554 21.04 4.60 -5.12
C TYR A 554 19.95 3.60 -5.51
N ASN A 555 18.69 3.93 -5.22
CA ASN A 555 17.60 3.15 -5.78
C ASN A 555 17.37 3.59 -7.24
N THR A 556 17.88 2.79 -8.18
CA THR A 556 17.75 3.04 -9.63
C THR A 556 16.83 2.02 -10.31
N SER A 557 15.95 1.39 -9.52
CA SER A 557 14.82 0.61 -10.00
C SER A 557 13.75 1.51 -10.61
N ASN A 558 12.94 0.96 -11.53
CA ASN A 558 11.87 1.73 -12.16
C ASN A 558 10.73 2.04 -11.20
N ALA A 559 10.39 1.11 -10.29
CA ALA A 559 9.25 1.25 -9.39
C ALA A 559 9.47 0.66 -7.99
N ARG A 560 10.38 -0.30 -7.84
CA ARG A 560 10.60 -1.00 -6.57
C ARG A 560 11.12 -0.07 -5.49
N SER A 561 10.55 -0.18 -4.30
CA SER A 561 11.08 0.42 -3.07
C SER A 561 11.83 -0.63 -2.26
N TYR A 562 12.84 -0.20 -1.51
CA TYR A 562 13.64 -1.09 -0.65
C TYR A 562 13.71 -0.53 0.76
N ASP A 563 13.57 -1.40 1.76
CA ASP A 563 13.69 -1.05 3.18
C ASP A 563 15.01 -1.58 3.75
N PHE A 564 16.11 -0.85 3.53
CA PHE A 564 17.46 -1.35 3.78
C PHE A 564 17.76 -1.54 5.26
N ALA A 565 18.24 -2.73 5.64
CA ALA A 565 18.66 -3.08 6.99
C ALA A 565 19.86 -4.06 6.98
N LEU A 566 20.49 -4.25 8.14
CA LEU A 566 21.45 -5.34 8.34
C LEU A 566 20.73 -6.62 8.76
N SER A 567 21.19 -7.77 8.25
CA SER A 567 20.54 -9.07 8.44
C SER A 567 20.49 -9.56 9.89
N ASP A 568 21.35 -9.04 10.75
CA ASP A 568 21.42 -9.34 12.18
C ASP A 568 20.62 -8.35 13.05
N GLY A 569 20.01 -7.33 12.43
CA GLY A 569 19.27 -6.27 13.11
C GLY A 569 20.15 -5.16 13.70
N SER A 570 21.46 -5.16 13.42
CA SER A 570 22.38 -4.11 13.86
C SER A 570 22.04 -2.76 13.21
N SER A 571 22.19 -1.68 13.97
CA SER A 571 21.99 -0.31 13.48
C SER A 571 23.17 0.18 12.64
N PHE A 572 22.90 1.15 11.76
CA PHE A 572 23.90 1.93 11.04
C PHE A 572 23.55 3.42 11.09
N LYS A 573 24.47 4.28 10.65
CA LYS A 573 24.27 5.73 10.67
C LYS A 573 23.91 6.26 9.30
N VAL A 574 22.84 7.03 9.19
CA VAL A 574 22.58 7.86 8.00
C VAL A 574 23.35 9.16 8.16
N VAL A 575 24.23 9.48 7.21
CA VAL A 575 25.04 10.71 7.20
C VAL A 575 24.62 11.69 6.10
N GLY A 576 23.83 11.26 5.12
CA GLY A 576 23.33 12.11 4.05
C GLY A 576 22.14 11.49 3.32
N THR A 577 21.40 12.33 2.61
CA THR A 577 20.26 11.96 1.75
C THR A 577 20.42 12.61 0.37
N ASP A 578 19.34 12.72 -0.41
CA ASP A 578 19.31 13.28 -1.76
C ASP A 578 20.07 14.60 -1.92
N GLY A 579 19.94 15.50 -0.95
CA GLY A 579 20.47 16.86 -0.98
C GLY A 579 21.86 17.05 -0.36
N GLY A 580 22.46 15.99 0.18
CA GLY A 580 23.78 16.04 0.81
C GLY A 580 23.80 15.60 2.27
N LEU A 581 24.86 15.97 2.98
CA LEU A 581 25.11 15.57 4.36
C LEU A 581 24.05 16.12 5.34
N LEU A 582 23.66 15.29 6.30
CA LEU A 582 22.81 15.67 7.42
C LEU A 582 23.60 16.53 8.43
N PRO A 583 22.93 17.46 9.15
CA PRO A 583 23.56 18.26 10.21
C PRO A 583 24.31 17.41 11.23
N GLN A 584 23.76 16.23 11.56
CA GLN A 584 24.34 15.23 12.42
C GLN A 584 24.02 13.83 11.86
N PRO A 585 24.89 12.83 12.03
CA PRO A 585 24.56 11.45 11.72
C PRO A 585 23.41 10.95 12.60
N ILE A 586 22.48 10.19 12.01
CA ILE A 586 21.32 9.62 12.70
C ILE A 586 21.47 8.10 12.73
N ASP A 587 21.42 7.51 13.93
CA ASP A 587 21.37 6.06 14.10
C ASP A 587 19.98 5.54 13.71
N VAL A 588 19.95 4.57 12.80
CA VAL A 588 18.74 3.88 12.36
C VAL A 588 19.01 2.38 12.29
N ASP A 589 17.97 1.58 12.50
CA ASP A 589 17.98 0.13 12.27
C ASP A 589 17.57 -0.24 10.84
N HIS A 590 16.84 0.65 10.15
CA HIS A 590 16.52 0.51 8.74
C HIS A 590 16.28 1.86 8.03
N ILE A 591 16.30 1.88 6.69
CA ILE A 591 15.93 3.04 5.88
C ILE A 591 15.20 2.64 4.60
N MET A 592 13.99 3.18 4.42
CA MET A 592 13.22 3.05 3.18
C MET A 592 13.77 3.99 2.11
N LEU A 593 13.98 3.47 0.90
CA LEU A 593 14.22 4.25 -0.31
C LEU A 593 13.25 3.84 -1.42
N GLY A 594 12.41 4.78 -1.83
CA GLY A 594 11.65 4.73 -3.08
C GLY A 594 12.54 4.91 -4.30
N ALA A 595 11.95 4.72 -5.49
CA ALA A 595 12.66 4.91 -6.75
C ALA A 595 13.28 6.31 -6.82
N ALA A 596 14.53 6.38 -7.27
CA ALA A 596 15.37 7.58 -7.38
C ALA A 596 15.88 8.23 -6.08
N GLU A 597 15.47 7.75 -4.90
CA GLU A 597 16.00 8.25 -3.63
C GLU A 597 17.42 7.74 -3.37
N ARG A 598 18.21 8.55 -2.66
CA ARG A 598 19.57 8.24 -2.24
C ARG A 598 19.73 8.41 -0.74
N ALA A 599 20.53 7.52 -0.16
CA ALA A 599 21.01 7.68 1.20
C ALA A 599 22.50 7.36 1.29
N GLU A 600 23.18 8.10 2.14
CA GLU A 600 24.57 7.85 2.50
C GLU A 600 24.58 7.23 3.89
N ILE A 601 24.88 5.94 3.97
CA ILE A 601 24.91 5.20 5.23
C ILE A 601 26.35 4.88 5.62
N VAL A 602 26.64 4.85 6.91
CA VAL A 602 27.91 4.40 7.46
C VAL A 602 27.67 3.17 8.31
N ILE A 603 28.28 2.06 7.89
CA ILE A 603 28.28 0.80 8.62
C ILE A 603 29.63 0.69 9.33
N ASP A 604 29.58 0.51 10.66
CA ASP A 604 30.77 0.26 11.46
C ASP A 604 31.00 -1.25 11.57
N PHE A 605 31.99 -1.78 10.84
CA PHE A 605 32.34 -3.19 10.92
C PHE A 605 33.29 -3.53 12.08
N ALA A 606 33.72 -2.55 12.88
CA ALA A 606 34.53 -2.83 14.07
C ALA A 606 33.77 -3.60 15.16
N GLN A 607 32.44 -3.66 15.06
CA GLN A 607 31.58 -4.47 15.93
C GLN A 607 31.62 -5.97 15.63
N TYR A 608 32.17 -6.38 14.48
CA TYR A 608 32.23 -7.78 14.05
C TYR A 608 33.66 -8.34 14.19
N ALA A 609 33.76 -9.66 14.34
CA ALA A 609 35.02 -10.38 14.33
C ALA A 609 35.46 -10.71 12.88
N VAL A 610 36.77 -10.92 12.70
CA VAL A 610 37.27 -11.47 11.44
C VAL A 610 36.66 -12.86 11.19
N ASN A 611 36.24 -13.10 9.95
CA ASN A 611 35.45 -14.22 9.43
C ASN A 611 33.94 -14.14 9.67
N ASP A 612 33.44 -13.12 10.36
CA ASP A 612 32.01 -12.86 10.39
C ASP A 612 31.51 -12.47 9.00
N LYS A 613 30.21 -12.70 8.79
CA LYS A 613 29.49 -12.29 7.59
C LYS A 613 28.18 -11.66 7.99
N VAL A 614 27.85 -10.55 7.35
CA VAL A 614 26.58 -9.84 7.55
C VAL A 614 26.06 -9.39 6.19
N MET A 615 24.75 -9.30 6.04
CA MET A 615 24.14 -8.90 4.77
C MET A 615 23.43 -7.57 4.88
N LEU A 616 23.51 -6.78 3.80
CA LEU A 616 22.52 -5.75 3.52
C LEU A 616 21.29 -6.43 2.93
N ILE A 617 20.12 -6.14 3.50
CA ILE A 617 18.84 -6.71 3.10
C ILE A 617 17.83 -5.60 2.86
N SER A 618 16.79 -5.86 2.09
CA SER A 618 15.52 -5.13 2.20
C SER A 618 14.62 -5.90 3.15
N LYS A 619 14.12 -5.26 4.20
CA LYS A 619 13.10 -5.83 5.08
C LYS A 619 11.78 -5.99 4.33
N ALA A 620 10.96 -6.89 4.86
CA ALA A 620 9.54 -6.86 4.53
C ALA A 620 8.94 -5.56 5.08
N PHE A 621 8.08 -4.91 4.32
CA PHE A 621 7.46 -3.67 4.79
C PHE A 621 6.54 -3.96 5.98
N SER A 622 6.81 -3.33 7.11
CA SER A 622 5.95 -3.39 8.29
C SER A 622 4.94 -2.24 8.25
N GLY A 623 3.68 -2.54 7.94
CA GLY A 623 2.62 -1.54 7.78
C GLY A 623 2.18 -1.39 6.32
N SER A 624 0.98 -0.82 6.12
CA SER A 624 0.26 -0.77 4.85
C SER A 624 1.20 -0.58 3.65
N PRO A 625 1.23 -1.50 2.68
CA PRO A 625 1.98 -1.27 1.45
C PRO A 625 1.55 0.11 0.93
N MET A 626 2.50 0.96 0.53
CA MET A 626 2.17 2.18 -0.18
C MET A 626 1.31 1.77 -1.36
N MET A 627 -0.01 1.94 -1.20
CA MET A 627 -1.00 1.79 -2.26
C MET A 627 -0.70 2.90 -3.26
N GLY A 628 0.27 2.67 -4.13
CA GLY A 628 0.33 3.35 -5.41
C GLY A 628 -0.99 3.04 -6.08
N MET A 629 -1.89 4.03 -6.06
CA MET A 629 -3.17 4.14 -6.76
C MET A 629 -3.50 3.01 -7.74
N SER A 630 -3.81 1.82 -7.24
CA SER A 630 -4.43 0.75 -8.02
C SER A 630 -5.89 1.14 -8.17
N GLY A 631 -6.20 1.86 -9.25
CA GLY A 631 -7.56 2.09 -9.68
C GLY A 631 -8.26 0.74 -9.87
N THR A 632 -9.18 0.41 -8.97
CA THR A 632 -10.04 -0.76 -9.06
C THR A 632 -10.93 -0.62 -10.29
N ASN A 633 -10.48 -1.13 -11.43
CA ASN A 633 -11.35 -1.31 -12.58
C ASN A 633 -12.18 -2.57 -12.35
N THR A 634 -13.31 -2.43 -11.65
CA THR A 634 -14.34 -3.46 -11.54
C THR A 634 -15.05 -3.62 -12.89
N GLY A 635 -14.36 -4.22 -13.86
CA GLY A 635 -14.92 -4.70 -15.11
C GLY A 635 -15.54 -6.08 -14.91
N ASN A 636 -16.85 -6.10 -14.69
CA ASN A 636 -17.66 -7.29 -14.53
C ASN A 636 -17.51 -8.25 -15.73
N GLY A 637 -16.93 -9.43 -15.51
CA GLY A 637 -16.71 -10.46 -16.54
C GLY A 637 -16.93 -11.87 -15.99
N MET A 638 -18.16 -12.18 -15.59
CA MET A 638 -18.57 -13.54 -15.22
C MET A 638 -18.45 -14.49 -16.43
N GLY A 639 -17.48 -15.40 -16.39
CA GLY A 639 -17.41 -16.59 -17.24
C GLY A 639 -17.63 -17.85 -16.41
N SER A 640 -18.81 -18.45 -16.51
CA SER A 640 -19.19 -19.67 -15.80
C SER A 640 -18.44 -20.92 -16.31
N GLY A 641 -18.19 -21.89 -15.44
CA GLY A 641 -18.26 -23.30 -15.84
C GLY A 641 -17.19 -24.25 -15.30
N SER A 642 -17.54 -24.92 -14.20
CA SER A 642 -17.38 -26.38 -13.98
C SER A 642 -15.97 -27.02 -14.04
N GLY A 643 -15.52 -27.53 -12.89
CA GLY A 643 -14.43 -28.51 -12.83
C GLY A 643 -13.97 -28.91 -11.43
N MET A 644 -14.86 -29.43 -10.58
CA MET A 644 -14.44 -30.21 -9.40
C MET A 644 -13.83 -31.54 -9.87
N GLY A 645 -12.58 -31.81 -9.51
CA GLY A 645 -12.00 -33.15 -9.70
C GLY A 645 -10.54 -33.27 -9.27
N GLY A 646 -10.32 -34.00 -8.16
CA GLY A 646 -9.16 -34.88 -8.02
C GLY A 646 -7.98 -34.35 -7.22
N GLY A 647 -8.01 -34.59 -5.90
CA GLY A 647 -6.78 -34.69 -5.12
C GLY A 647 -5.92 -35.82 -5.66
N SER A 648 -4.69 -35.51 -6.08
CA SER A 648 -3.63 -36.49 -6.18
C SER A 648 -2.30 -35.85 -5.83
N ASN A 649 -1.63 -36.54 -4.91
CA ASN A 649 -0.31 -36.31 -4.37
C ASN A 649 0.73 -36.10 -5.49
N MET A 650 1.35 -34.93 -5.55
CA MET A 650 2.61 -34.73 -6.28
C MET A 650 3.61 -33.99 -5.38
N SER A 651 4.37 -34.79 -4.63
CA SER A 651 5.71 -34.38 -4.23
C SER A 651 6.61 -34.46 -5.47
N ASN A 652 6.92 -33.32 -6.09
CA ASN A 652 8.16 -33.19 -6.84
C ASN A 652 8.52 -31.71 -6.99
N GLY A 653 9.77 -31.36 -6.67
CA GLY A 653 10.30 -30.01 -6.76
C GLY A 653 10.20 -29.46 -8.19
N GLY A 654 9.57 -28.29 -8.30
CA GLY A 654 9.44 -27.49 -9.50
C GLY A 654 8.73 -26.19 -9.13
N GLY A 655 9.52 -25.15 -8.86
CA GLY A 655 9.03 -23.84 -8.44
C GLY A 655 8.04 -23.26 -9.46
N MET A 656 6.84 -22.92 -9.01
CA MET A 656 5.84 -22.21 -9.80
C MET A 656 5.80 -20.75 -9.36
N ASN A 657 6.25 -19.87 -10.28
CA ASN A 657 6.13 -18.41 -10.39
C ASN A 657 6.68 -17.50 -9.28
N GLY A 658 8.03 -17.36 -9.26
CA GLY A 658 8.79 -16.40 -8.45
C GLY A 658 8.65 -14.94 -8.88
N THR A 659 7.47 -14.35 -8.70
CA THR A 659 7.29 -12.90 -8.86
C THR A 659 7.70 -12.21 -7.57
N LEU A 660 8.77 -11.40 -7.61
CA LEU A 660 9.09 -10.53 -6.47
C LEU A 660 8.11 -9.37 -6.44
N VAL A 661 7.21 -9.31 -5.46
CA VAL A 661 6.31 -8.15 -5.29
C VAL A 661 6.98 -7.03 -4.48
N ASN A 662 6.44 -5.81 -4.54
CA ASN A 662 7.00 -4.69 -3.78
C ASN A 662 6.81 -4.92 -2.27
N GLY A 663 7.81 -4.57 -1.47
CA GLY A 663 7.76 -4.76 -0.02
C GLY A 663 8.03 -6.18 0.50
N MET A 664 8.41 -7.12 -0.36
CA MET A 664 8.99 -8.39 0.10
C MET A 664 10.38 -8.20 0.70
N ARG A 665 10.71 -9.06 1.65
CA ARG A 665 12.08 -9.21 2.13
C ARG A 665 12.98 -9.70 0.99
N MET A 666 14.12 -9.04 0.81
CA MET A 666 15.09 -9.37 -0.23
C MET A 666 16.52 -9.30 0.32
N ASP A 667 17.40 -10.15 -0.19
CA ASP A 667 18.82 -10.11 0.11
C ASP A 667 19.54 -9.28 -0.96
N ILE A 668 20.30 -8.26 -0.55
CA ILE A 668 20.86 -7.25 -1.48
C ILE A 668 22.34 -7.56 -1.77
N MET A 669 23.17 -7.60 -0.74
CA MET A 669 24.59 -7.95 -0.86
C MET A 669 25.15 -8.45 0.46
N ARG A 670 26.28 -9.17 0.41
CA ARG A 670 26.97 -9.69 1.59
C ARG A 670 28.27 -8.96 1.86
N PHE A 671 28.58 -8.73 3.14
CA PHE A 671 29.86 -8.25 3.61
C PHE A 671 30.62 -9.40 4.28
N ASP A 672 31.83 -9.67 3.81
CA ASP A 672 32.73 -10.67 4.36
C ASP A 672 33.83 -9.93 5.15
N ILE A 673 33.87 -10.08 6.47
CA ILE A 673 34.87 -9.41 7.31
C ILE A 673 36.17 -10.21 7.24
N THR A 674 37.14 -9.75 6.45
CA THR A 674 38.36 -10.53 6.15
C THR A 674 39.61 -10.02 6.84
N THR A 675 39.63 -8.76 7.27
CA THR A 675 40.83 -8.11 7.80
C THR A 675 40.58 -7.32 9.07
N GLN A 676 41.53 -7.39 10.01
CA GLN A 676 41.55 -6.52 11.18
C GLN A 676 42.14 -5.16 10.76
N ALA A 677 41.33 -4.10 10.83
CA ALA A 677 41.79 -2.74 10.57
C ALA A 677 42.54 -2.18 11.79
N THR A 678 43.57 -1.37 11.53
CA THR A 678 44.39 -0.69 12.57
C THR A 678 44.08 0.80 12.70
N ASP A 679 43.44 1.36 11.69
CA ASP A 679 43.01 2.74 11.59
C ASP A 679 41.47 2.81 11.70
N ASN A 680 40.94 3.89 12.26
CA ASN A 680 39.50 4.06 12.40
C ASN A 680 39.08 5.52 12.11
N VAL A 681 37.89 5.69 11.59
CA VAL A 681 37.25 6.99 11.35
C VAL A 681 36.39 7.31 12.56
N THR A 682 36.37 8.57 13.00
CA THR A 682 35.42 9.02 14.03
C THR A 682 34.46 10.01 13.40
N LEU A 683 33.23 9.58 13.08
CA LEU A 683 32.25 10.42 12.41
C LEU A 683 32.05 11.77 13.12
N TYR A 684 31.82 12.80 12.31
CA TYR A 684 31.45 14.11 12.80
C TYR A 684 30.18 14.04 13.67
N SER A 685 30.14 14.87 14.73
CA SER A 685 28.95 15.00 15.58
C SER A 685 28.04 16.15 15.14
N ASN A 686 28.60 17.14 14.45
CA ASN A 686 27.91 18.28 13.84
C ASN A 686 28.67 18.67 12.58
N LEU A 687 27.95 19.08 11.53
CA LEU A 687 28.58 19.75 10.41
C LEU A 687 29.28 21.05 10.85
N PRO A 688 30.36 21.47 10.17
CA PRO A 688 30.96 22.78 10.38
C PRO A 688 29.93 23.91 10.27
N SER A 689 30.09 24.98 11.05
CA SER A 689 29.12 26.09 11.07
C SER A 689 28.99 26.85 9.75
N ASN A 690 29.96 26.71 8.85
CA ASN A 690 29.96 27.24 7.50
C ASN A 690 29.36 26.26 6.47
N ALA A 691 28.84 25.11 6.89
CA ALA A 691 28.15 24.18 6.02
C ALA A 691 26.82 24.77 5.55
N ASP A 692 26.60 24.73 4.25
CA ASP A 692 25.37 25.17 3.61
C ASP A 692 24.30 24.07 3.74
N ILE A 693 23.50 24.15 4.80
CA ILE A 693 22.42 23.22 5.09
C ILE A 693 21.12 23.86 4.55
N ASN A 694 20.74 23.49 3.33
CA ASN A 694 19.52 23.99 2.67
C ASN A 694 18.26 23.29 3.23
N THR A 695 18.01 23.43 4.53
CA THR A 695 16.79 22.94 5.19
C THR A 695 15.81 24.06 5.53
N GLU A 696 16.02 25.30 5.04
CA GLU A 696 15.01 26.35 5.19
C GLU A 696 13.77 25.97 4.38
N ARG A 697 12.81 25.37 5.08
CA ARG A 697 11.44 25.22 4.59
C ARG A 697 10.88 26.62 4.45
N LEU A 698 10.86 27.14 3.21
CA LEU A 698 10.21 28.39 2.88
C LEU A 698 8.78 28.36 3.46
N VAL A 699 8.44 29.32 4.31
CA VAL A 699 7.08 29.42 4.83
C VAL A 699 6.24 30.20 3.83
N ALA A 700 4.95 29.90 3.75
CA ALA A 700 4.05 30.53 2.76
C ALA A 700 4.05 32.08 2.86
N SER A 701 4.35 32.63 4.03
CA SER A 701 4.50 34.08 4.24
C SER A 701 5.70 34.71 3.52
N ASP A 702 6.70 33.92 3.15
CA ASP A 702 7.90 34.39 2.45
C ASP A 702 7.66 34.52 0.93
N ALA A 703 6.55 33.97 0.44
CA ALA A 703 6.20 34.00 -0.97
C ALA A 703 5.77 35.42 -1.39
N THR A 704 6.60 36.08 -2.19
CA THR A 704 6.26 37.37 -2.83
C THR A 704 5.32 37.19 -4.04
N LYS A 705 5.17 35.95 -4.53
CA LYS A 705 4.24 35.55 -5.58
C LYS A 705 3.73 34.14 -5.31
N THR A 706 2.42 33.96 -5.40
CA THR A 706 1.77 32.65 -5.28
C THR A 706 1.24 32.22 -6.64
N ARG A 707 1.41 30.95 -7.01
CA ARG A 707 0.75 30.33 -8.16
C ARG A 707 -0.17 29.23 -7.65
N ASN A 708 -1.42 29.23 -8.11
CA ASN A 708 -2.35 28.15 -7.81
C ASN A 708 -2.22 27.08 -8.88
N PHE A 709 -1.74 25.91 -8.48
CA PHE A 709 -1.78 24.71 -9.31
C PHE A 709 -3.00 23.91 -8.89
N VAL A 710 -3.91 23.67 -9.84
CA VAL A 710 -5.03 22.75 -9.64
C VAL A 710 -4.69 21.48 -10.40
N MET A 711 -4.35 20.41 -9.68
CA MET A 711 -4.28 19.07 -10.27
C MET A 711 -5.70 18.51 -10.34
N THR A 712 -6.36 18.65 -11.47
CA THR A 712 -7.60 17.92 -11.75
C THR A 712 -7.25 16.51 -12.21
N MET A 713 -7.52 15.50 -11.37
CA MET A 713 -7.55 14.10 -11.78
C MET A 713 -8.83 13.87 -12.58
N ALA A 714 -8.76 13.96 -13.90
CA ALA A 714 -9.88 13.54 -14.74
C ALA A 714 -9.95 12.01 -14.74
N MET A 715 -10.80 11.44 -13.88
CA MET A 715 -11.21 10.04 -14.00
C MET A 715 -11.95 9.90 -15.33
N GLY A 716 -11.25 9.45 -16.37
CA GLY A 716 -11.86 9.11 -17.65
C GLY A 716 -12.88 7.99 -17.44
N ASN A 717 -14.16 8.33 -17.49
CA ASN A 717 -15.25 7.37 -17.43
C ASN A 717 -15.15 6.40 -18.62
N GLY A 718 -14.61 5.21 -18.38
CA GLY A 718 -14.57 4.10 -19.33
C GLY A 718 -15.98 3.56 -19.59
N GLY A 719 -16.73 4.22 -20.46
CA GLY A 719 -18.01 3.74 -20.98
C GLY A 719 -17.79 2.75 -22.13
N GLY A 720 -18.22 1.51 -21.93
CA GLY A 720 -18.19 0.44 -22.92
C GLY A 720 -19.13 0.66 -24.12
N MET A 721 -18.57 0.40 -25.31
CA MET A 721 -19.13 -0.15 -26.55
C MET A 721 -20.59 0.16 -26.97
N GLY A 722 -20.69 0.70 -28.20
CA GLY A 722 -21.58 0.13 -29.21
C GLY A 722 -22.53 1.09 -29.93
N ASN A 723 -22.08 1.72 -31.01
CA ASN A 723 -22.81 1.60 -32.28
C ASN A 723 -21.91 1.92 -33.48
N GLY A 724 -21.98 1.06 -34.50
CA GLY A 724 -21.15 1.11 -35.69
C GLY A 724 -21.48 2.25 -36.64
N GLY A 725 -20.51 2.58 -37.50
CA GLY A 725 -20.70 3.54 -38.57
C GLY A 725 -19.43 3.90 -39.33
N GLY A 726 -18.93 2.97 -40.14
CA GLY A 726 -18.31 3.28 -41.44
C GLY A 726 -17.02 4.11 -41.47
N MET A 727 -15.90 3.42 -41.65
CA MET A 727 -14.72 3.99 -42.31
C MET A 727 -15.11 4.52 -43.70
N GLY A 728 -15.08 5.84 -43.86
CA GLY A 728 -15.20 6.55 -45.12
C GLY A 728 -13.90 7.29 -45.42
N ASN A 729 -13.10 6.70 -46.29
CA ASN A 729 -11.91 7.22 -46.93
C ASN A 729 -12.19 8.58 -47.63
N GLY A 730 -11.27 9.54 -47.58
CA GLY A 730 -11.40 10.78 -48.36
C GLY A 730 -10.38 11.86 -48.03
N GLY A 731 -9.20 11.80 -48.66
CA GLY A 731 -8.26 12.92 -48.69
C GLY A 731 -8.83 14.14 -49.42
N GLY A 732 -8.28 15.31 -49.10
CA GLY A 732 -8.64 16.56 -49.77
C GLY A 732 -7.75 17.72 -49.33
N MET A 733 -6.74 18.02 -50.14
CA MET A 733 -5.93 19.23 -50.10
C MET A 733 -6.81 20.50 -50.12
N GLY A 734 -6.40 21.53 -49.39
CA GLY A 734 -7.01 22.86 -49.42
C GLY A 734 -6.05 23.94 -48.97
N ASN A 735 -5.26 24.42 -49.92
CA ASN A 735 -4.30 25.52 -49.81
C ASN A 735 -4.99 26.89 -49.70
N GLY A 736 -4.33 27.87 -49.07
CA GLY A 736 -4.68 29.30 -49.06
C GLY A 736 -4.57 29.89 -47.64
N GLY A 737 -3.59 30.71 -47.27
CA GLY A 737 -2.94 31.76 -48.02
C GLY A 737 -3.35 33.10 -47.42
N GLY A 738 -2.49 33.70 -46.59
CA GLY A 738 -2.77 34.99 -45.95
C GLY A 738 -1.56 35.52 -45.17
N MET A 739 -0.61 36.11 -45.90
CA MET A 739 0.51 36.89 -45.38
C MET A 739 0.03 38.14 -44.61
N GLY A 740 0.77 38.59 -43.59
CA GLY A 740 0.61 39.96 -43.11
C GLY A 740 1.18 40.36 -41.74
N ASN A 741 2.51 40.39 -41.62
CA ASN A 741 3.29 41.49 -41.03
C ASN A 741 3.22 41.82 -39.52
N GLY A 742 4.34 41.60 -38.82
CA GLY A 742 5.14 42.69 -38.22
C GLY A 742 4.84 43.20 -36.79
N GLY A 743 5.83 43.02 -35.91
CA GLY A 743 6.04 43.76 -34.64
C GLY A 743 5.39 43.10 -33.42
N GLY A 744 6.07 42.67 -32.36
CA GLY A 744 7.27 43.23 -31.73
C GLY A 744 6.85 44.17 -30.58
N MET A 745 7.23 43.81 -29.36
CA MET A 745 6.86 44.38 -28.03
C MET A 745 5.51 43.87 -27.50
N GLY A 746 5.35 43.38 -26.27
CA GLY A 746 6.19 43.31 -25.08
C GLY A 746 5.26 43.25 -23.86
N ASN A 747 5.67 42.49 -22.84
CA ASN A 747 5.13 42.44 -21.47
C ASN A 747 3.74 41.82 -21.18
N GLY A 748 3.77 40.86 -20.24
CA GLY A 748 2.75 40.74 -19.17
C GLY A 748 2.03 39.40 -19.10
N GLY A 749 2.46 38.52 -18.18
CA GLY A 749 1.74 37.30 -17.78
C GLY A 749 2.63 36.28 -17.10
#